data_AF-A0A9E0JAH3-F1
#
_entry.id   AF-A0A9E0JAH3-F1
#
_cell.length_a   1.000
_cell.length_b   1.000
_cell.length_c   1.000
_cell.angle_alpha   90.00
_cell.angle_beta   90.00
_cell.angle_gamma   90.00
#
_symmetry.space_group_name_H-M   'P 1'
#
loop_
_entity.id
_entity.type
_entity.pdbx_description
1 polymer ?
#
loop_
_entity_poly.entity_id
_entity_poly.type
_entity_poly.pdbx_seq_one_letter_code
_entity_poly.pdbx_strand_id
1 'polypeptide(L)'
;MDRLWRFWIDRGGTFTDVIGQADDGEEVSLKLLSSSPAYEDAAVEAMRRVLGAGPGEAFPAHRVEAIKMGTTVATNALLERRGARTLFVATQGFADALIIGDQSRPDLFALNIVRPEPLYSGAVEARERLAADGAVVADLDRDDLAAKLKAAVAQGYTAAAIAFLHADLNPAHEIAAGALARAAGFEFVALSHEVSPLPRYIPRAETTVADAYLTPVLRAYVDKVAGAVAGAPLYFMTSAGGLVRASAFRGRDAVVSGPAGGVVGVANTARAAKVQQALGFDMGGTSTDVCRYAGRLERRDTATIAGVKLRSPMLDVETVAAGGGSILFFDGLRARVGPHSAGANPGPAAYGRGGPATVTDANLVLGRLDPRFFPAIFGPTADAPLDIKAARAALSELADAMGASSVEAAAEGFVAIAVEQTAQAVRRISTERGFDPRGHALVAFGGAAGQVGCQVAEALGVDEVLCPRHGSVLSAWGIGQARVTALRQAGLDADLDGDGLARAAALLEGVEAEARQALADQGADDGQVTRILRLRYDGADSELPTALGPLAEVKGAFETAHRRLFGFVESDRTIIIASVEAEAVALPPLHGEGQVGLPAGVGNTGHTSPPVRRSAVHPPHEREGDVAMFAHGEAASAPIVAADALTVLDGPALIVRPDTQIALPLGWRATAQADGLIRLTRAGGAQVRAIALDRPDPITLELFNRRFMGVAEAMGAAL
;
A
#
# COMPACT_ATOMS: atom_id res chain seq x y z
N MET A 1 -38.56 -0.67 5.11
CA MET A 1 -37.34 -1.23 5.72
C MET A 1 -36.35 -0.10 5.79
N ASP A 2 -35.60 0.01 6.89
CA ASP A 2 -34.52 0.99 6.94
C ASP A 2 -33.48 0.62 5.88
N ARG A 3 -33.01 1.63 5.17
CA ARG A 3 -31.99 1.50 4.12
C ARG A 3 -30.68 0.96 4.72
N LEU A 4 -30.15 -0.14 4.15
CA LEU A 4 -28.88 -0.74 4.56
C LEU A 4 -27.70 -0.07 3.85
N TRP A 5 -26.57 0.02 4.55
CA TRP A 5 -25.34 0.66 4.09
C TRP A 5 -24.13 -0.23 4.21
N ARG A 6 -23.26 -0.16 3.21
CA ARG A 6 -21.89 -0.67 3.20
C ARG A 6 -20.93 0.49 3.32
N PHE A 7 -19.91 0.36 4.16
CA PHE A 7 -18.89 1.38 4.34
C PHE A 7 -17.51 0.86 3.94
N TRP A 8 -16.81 1.63 3.11
CA TRP A 8 -15.44 1.33 2.69
C TRP A 8 -14.55 2.52 3.05
N ILE A 9 -13.50 2.26 3.81
CA ILE A 9 -12.78 3.30 4.52
C ILE A 9 -11.28 3.09 4.35
N ASP A 10 -10.57 4.11 3.89
CA ASP A 10 -9.10 4.17 3.97
C ASP A 10 -8.69 5.25 4.97
N ARG A 11 -8.14 4.82 6.11
CA ARG A 11 -7.63 5.73 7.13
C ARG A 11 -6.15 6.03 6.90
N GLY A 12 -5.90 7.04 6.08
CA GLY A 12 -4.57 7.62 5.88
C GLY A 12 -4.07 8.44 7.07
N GLY A 13 -2.84 8.96 6.97
CA GLY A 13 -2.24 9.80 8.03
C GLY A 13 -2.84 11.21 8.11
N THR A 14 -3.24 11.78 6.97
CA THR A 14 -3.78 13.16 6.90
C THR A 14 -5.29 13.18 6.80
N PHE A 15 -5.83 12.38 5.88
CA PHE A 15 -7.26 12.28 5.63
C PHE A 15 -7.73 10.84 5.76
N THR A 16 -9.00 10.71 6.16
CA THR A 16 -9.76 9.46 6.13
C THR A 16 -10.77 9.57 5.01
N ASP A 17 -10.66 8.68 4.03
CA ASP A 17 -11.52 8.60 2.86
C ASP A 17 -12.59 7.53 3.10
N VAL A 18 -13.86 7.92 3.00
CA VAL A 18 -15.00 7.07 3.33
C VAL A 18 -15.98 7.05 2.18
N ILE A 19 -16.37 5.87 1.73
CA ILE A 19 -17.47 5.63 0.80
C ILE A 19 -18.57 4.90 1.56
N GLY A 20 -19.74 5.51 1.66
CA GLY A 20 -20.98 4.83 2.04
C GLY A 20 -21.76 4.49 0.79
N GLN A 21 -22.10 3.22 0.59
CA GLN A 21 -22.99 2.77 -0.49
C GLN A 21 -24.23 2.13 0.13
N ALA A 22 -25.41 2.56 -0.28
CA ALA A 22 -26.64 1.94 0.15
C ALA A 22 -27.06 0.76 -0.73
N ASP A 23 -28.00 -0.04 -0.24
CA ASP A 23 -28.62 -1.18 -0.93
C ASP A 23 -29.30 -0.83 -2.27
N ASP A 24 -29.81 0.39 -2.42
CA ASP A 24 -30.36 0.93 -3.69
C ASP A 24 -29.29 1.44 -4.67
N GLY A 25 -28.02 1.44 -4.27
CA GLY A 25 -26.86 1.83 -5.08
C GLY A 25 -26.48 3.31 -5.02
N GLU A 26 -27.15 4.16 -4.23
CA GLU A 26 -26.61 5.52 -4.02
C GLU A 26 -25.33 5.48 -3.17
N GLU A 27 -24.38 6.31 -3.57
CA GLU A 27 -23.06 6.41 -2.97
C GLU A 27 -22.82 7.82 -2.44
N VAL A 28 -22.30 7.90 -1.22
CA VAL A 28 -21.85 9.12 -0.57
C VAL A 28 -20.37 8.97 -0.26
N SER A 29 -19.56 9.92 -0.72
CA SER A 29 -18.13 9.97 -0.38
C SER A 29 -17.87 11.14 0.58
N LEU A 30 -17.16 10.86 1.68
CA LEU A 30 -16.74 11.86 2.65
C LEU A 30 -15.22 11.81 2.84
N LYS A 31 -14.62 12.98 3.03
CA LYS A 31 -13.20 13.14 3.37
C LYS A 31 -13.08 13.93 4.65
N LEU A 32 -12.54 13.32 5.70
CA LEU A 32 -12.36 13.93 7.01
C LEU A 32 -10.86 14.00 7.33
N LEU A 33 -10.46 14.93 8.20
CA LEU A 33 -9.12 14.92 8.78
C LEU A 33 -8.98 13.68 9.66
N SER A 34 -7.89 12.91 9.51
CA SER A 34 -7.69 11.67 10.29
C SER A 34 -7.55 11.92 11.80
N SER A 35 -7.23 13.16 12.19
CA SER A 35 -7.16 13.62 13.57
C SER A 35 -7.79 15.01 13.67
N SER A 36 -8.75 15.17 14.59
CA SER A 36 -9.45 16.42 14.84
C SER A 36 -9.91 16.48 16.29
N PRO A 37 -9.89 17.65 16.95
CA PRO A 37 -10.51 17.81 18.26
C PRO A 37 -12.05 17.73 18.22
N ALA A 38 -12.65 17.79 17.03
CA ALA A 38 -14.11 17.79 16.87
C ALA A 38 -14.76 16.41 16.96
N TYR A 39 -13.99 15.33 16.83
CA TYR A 39 -14.49 13.94 16.86
C TYR A 39 -13.40 12.98 17.32
N GLU A 40 -13.78 11.89 17.98
CA GLU A 40 -12.81 10.93 18.53
C GLU A 40 -12.15 10.02 17.49
N ASP A 41 -12.86 9.69 16.42
CA ASP A 41 -12.37 8.87 15.32
C ASP A 41 -13.07 9.28 14.01
N ALA A 42 -12.29 9.55 12.97
CA ALA A 42 -12.78 10.06 11.70
C ALA A 42 -13.65 9.06 10.93
N ALA A 43 -13.34 7.76 11.02
CA ALA A 43 -14.08 6.72 10.31
C ALA A 43 -15.47 6.53 10.93
N VAL A 44 -15.53 6.45 12.27
CA VAL A 44 -16.80 6.38 13.01
C VAL A 44 -17.63 7.62 12.73
N GLU A 45 -17.06 8.82 12.84
CA GLU A 45 -17.75 10.08 12.59
C GLU A 45 -18.33 10.15 11.16
N ALA A 46 -17.56 9.77 10.15
CA ALA A 46 -18.04 9.75 8.77
C ALA A 46 -19.25 8.82 8.58
N MET A 47 -19.21 7.60 9.15
CA MET A 47 -20.34 6.68 9.11
C MET A 47 -21.56 7.25 9.81
N ARG A 48 -21.40 7.92 10.96
CA ARG A 48 -22.50 8.58 11.68
C ARG A 48 -23.16 9.67 10.83
N ARG A 49 -22.36 10.50 10.14
CA ARG A 49 -22.88 11.53 9.22
C ARG A 49 -23.72 10.95 8.10
N VAL A 50 -23.25 9.87 7.46
CA VAL A 50 -24.00 9.18 6.39
C VAL A 50 -25.30 8.56 6.93
N LEU A 51 -25.25 7.99 8.13
CA LEU A 51 -26.42 7.38 8.77
C LEU A 51 -27.40 8.41 9.36
N GLY A 52 -27.01 9.68 9.45
CA GLY A 52 -27.80 10.75 10.07
C GLY A 52 -27.85 10.68 11.61
N ALA A 53 -26.86 10.03 12.24
CA ALA A 53 -26.80 9.89 13.70
C ALA A 53 -26.10 11.10 14.34
N GLY A 54 -26.80 11.83 15.21
CA GLY A 54 -26.31 13.03 15.89
C GLY A 54 -25.25 12.73 16.95
N PRO A 55 -24.48 13.72 17.43
CA PRO A 55 -23.47 13.50 18.48
C PRO A 55 -24.07 12.85 19.74
N GLY A 56 -23.43 11.80 20.26
CA GLY A 56 -23.86 11.09 21.47
C GLY A 56 -24.99 10.07 21.30
N GLU A 57 -25.64 10.00 20.13
CA GLU A 57 -26.63 8.95 19.85
C GLU A 57 -25.97 7.57 19.69
N ALA A 58 -26.72 6.49 19.95
CA ALA A 58 -26.22 5.14 19.68
C ALA A 58 -25.91 4.98 18.18
N PHE A 59 -24.83 4.26 17.86
CA PHE A 59 -24.50 3.97 16.46
C PHE A 59 -25.57 3.04 15.86
N PRO A 60 -26.21 3.38 14.73
CA PRO A 60 -27.33 2.60 14.19
C PRO A 60 -26.82 1.38 13.40
N ALA A 61 -26.20 0.43 14.11
CA ALA A 61 -25.56 -0.75 13.55
C ALA A 61 -26.51 -1.64 12.73
N HIS A 62 -27.82 -1.65 13.05
CA HIS A 62 -28.84 -2.39 12.31
C HIS A 62 -29.04 -1.91 10.87
N ARG A 63 -28.52 -0.73 10.53
CA ARG A 63 -28.52 -0.17 9.17
C ARG A 63 -27.22 -0.44 8.41
N VAL A 64 -26.32 -1.23 8.97
CA VAL A 64 -24.98 -1.46 8.41
C VAL A 64 -24.80 -2.93 8.04
N GLU A 65 -24.63 -3.17 6.74
CA GLU A 65 -24.44 -4.50 6.17
C GLU A 65 -22.99 -4.97 6.32
N ALA A 66 -22.02 -4.08 6.12
CA ALA A 66 -20.59 -4.34 6.34
C ALA A 66 -19.78 -3.04 6.41
N ILE A 67 -18.72 -3.05 7.23
CA ILE A 67 -17.68 -2.03 7.31
C ILE A 67 -16.36 -2.68 6.92
N LYS A 68 -15.69 -2.14 5.90
CA LYS A 68 -14.39 -2.61 5.41
C LYS A 68 -13.39 -1.46 5.52
N MET A 69 -12.28 -1.66 6.22
CA MET A 69 -11.37 -0.58 6.60
C MET A 69 -9.89 -0.92 6.38
N GLY A 70 -9.13 -0.01 5.78
CA GLY A 70 -7.66 0.01 5.81
C GLY A 70 -7.16 1.02 6.83
N THR A 71 -5.98 0.77 7.42
CA THR A 71 -5.45 1.65 8.47
C THR A 71 -3.93 1.77 8.43
N THR A 72 -3.44 2.99 8.70
CA THR A 72 -2.01 3.29 8.79
C THR A 72 -1.45 3.19 10.21
N VAL A 73 -2.25 2.76 11.19
CA VAL A 73 -1.85 2.70 12.63
C VAL A 73 -0.58 1.89 12.84
N ALA A 74 -0.47 0.69 12.26
CA ALA A 74 0.71 -0.16 12.43
C ALA A 74 1.97 0.47 11.80
N THR A 75 1.84 1.03 10.59
CA THR A 75 2.94 1.72 9.91
C THR A 75 3.43 2.93 10.72
N ASN A 76 2.50 3.74 11.25
CA ASN A 76 2.85 4.91 12.07
C ASN A 76 3.50 4.50 13.39
N ALA A 77 3.03 3.43 14.04
CA ALA A 77 3.64 2.90 15.26
C ALA A 77 5.09 2.46 15.05
N LEU A 78 5.43 1.90 13.87
CA LEU A 78 6.82 1.60 13.49
C LEU A 78 7.64 2.87 13.29
N LEU A 79 7.13 3.83 12.51
CA LEU A 79 7.83 5.07 12.18
C LEU A 79 8.10 5.93 13.42
N GLU A 80 7.11 6.05 14.31
CA GLU A 80 7.19 6.85 15.54
C GLU A 80 7.85 6.09 16.71
N ARG A 81 8.20 4.81 16.51
CA ARG A 81 8.70 3.91 17.56
C ARG A 81 7.78 3.90 18.79
N ARG A 82 6.47 3.74 18.55
CA ARG A 82 5.39 3.67 19.56
C ARG A 82 4.66 2.33 19.55
N GLY A 83 5.37 1.26 19.89
CA GLY A 83 4.80 -0.08 20.06
C GLY A 83 4.72 -0.53 21.51
N ALA A 84 4.28 -1.77 21.70
CA ALA A 84 4.29 -2.40 23.01
C ALA A 84 5.73 -2.63 23.50
N ARG A 85 5.95 -2.45 24.81
CA ARG A 85 7.24 -2.72 25.43
C ARG A 85 7.49 -4.23 25.44
N THR A 86 8.24 -4.68 24.44
CA THR A 86 8.35 -6.10 24.07
C THR A 86 9.61 -6.73 24.66
N LEU A 87 9.45 -7.89 25.29
CA LEU A 87 10.55 -8.77 25.69
C LEU A 87 10.82 -9.80 24.59
N PHE A 88 12.09 -9.95 24.19
CA PHE A 88 12.52 -11.04 23.32
C PHE A 88 12.96 -12.25 24.16
N VAL A 89 12.39 -13.43 23.88
CA VAL A 89 12.74 -14.69 24.54
C VAL A 89 13.40 -15.59 23.51
N ALA A 90 14.71 -15.80 23.65
CA ALA A 90 15.53 -16.53 22.70
C ALA A 90 16.03 -17.86 23.29
N THR A 91 16.48 -18.77 22.41
CA THR A 91 17.31 -19.91 22.81
C THR A 91 18.58 -19.42 23.52
N GLN A 92 19.09 -20.17 24.50
CA GLN A 92 20.35 -19.83 25.17
C GLN A 92 21.52 -19.65 24.19
N GLY A 93 22.23 -18.52 24.33
CA GLY A 93 23.30 -18.07 23.44
C GLY A 93 22.84 -17.23 22.24
N PHE A 94 21.54 -16.90 22.12
CA PHE A 94 20.96 -16.21 20.96
C PHE A 94 20.30 -14.86 21.30
N ALA A 95 20.48 -14.33 22.52
CA ALA A 95 19.89 -13.03 22.90
C ALA A 95 20.31 -11.86 22.00
N ASP A 96 21.54 -11.87 21.50
CA ASP A 96 22.10 -10.79 20.66
C ASP A 96 21.91 -11.03 19.15
N ALA A 97 21.27 -12.12 18.76
CA ALA A 97 21.17 -12.53 17.36
C ALA A 97 20.54 -11.44 16.47
N LEU A 98 19.51 -10.75 16.97
CA LEU A 98 18.83 -9.68 16.24
C LEU A 98 19.62 -8.36 16.20
N ILE A 99 20.53 -8.13 17.16
CA ILE A 99 21.45 -6.99 17.15
C ILE A 99 22.60 -7.22 16.16
N ILE A 100 23.03 -8.48 16.03
CA ILE A 100 24.04 -8.90 15.06
C ILE A 100 23.46 -8.88 13.64
N GLY A 101 22.22 -9.37 13.47
CA GLY A 101 21.52 -9.43 12.19
C GLY A 101 22.26 -10.29 11.16
N ASP A 102 22.20 -9.86 9.90
CA ASP A 102 22.91 -10.46 8.75
C ASP A 102 24.19 -9.71 8.37
N GLN A 103 24.65 -8.78 9.23
CA GLN A 103 25.80 -7.90 9.00
C GLN A 103 25.70 -7.00 7.76
N SER A 104 24.51 -6.87 7.13
CA SER A 104 24.29 -5.94 6.04
C SER A 104 24.43 -4.48 6.50
N ARG A 105 25.04 -3.64 5.66
CA ARG A 105 25.24 -2.21 5.94
C ARG A 105 24.22 -1.38 5.15
N PRO A 106 23.36 -0.58 5.80
CA PRO A 106 22.40 0.29 5.12
C PRO A 106 23.08 1.32 4.21
N ASP A 107 24.20 1.88 4.67
CA ASP A 107 25.11 2.71 3.87
C ASP A 107 26.49 2.03 3.85
N LEU A 108 26.83 1.49 2.68
CA LEU A 108 28.06 0.74 2.47
C LEU A 108 29.32 1.59 2.72
N PHE A 109 29.25 2.90 2.49
CA PHE A 109 30.39 3.81 2.54
C PHE A 109 30.42 4.68 3.81
N ALA A 110 29.38 4.67 4.64
CA ALA A 110 29.35 5.40 5.90
C ALA A 110 30.47 4.95 6.86
N LEU A 111 31.47 5.79 7.12
CA LEU A 111 32.57 5.47 8.04
C LEU A 111 32.09 5.24 9.49
N ASN A 112 31.00 5.90 9.89
CA ASN A 112 30.34 5.72 11.18
C ASN A 112 29.00 5.01 10.96
N ILE A 113 28.98 3.68 11.14
CA ILE A 113 27.77 2.88 10.93
C ILE A 113 26.82 3.08 12.10
N VAL A 114 25.67 3.68 11.84
CA VAL A 114 24.55 3.74 12.80
C VAL A 114 23.68 2.51 12.59
N ARG A 115 23.68 1.59 13.56
CA ARG A 115 22.79 0.42 13.52
C ARG A 115 21.39 0.81 13.97
N PRO A 116 20.33 0.32 13.31
CA PRO A 116 18.96 0.51 13.81
C PRO A 116 18.81 -0.08 15.21
N GLU A 117 18.12 0.63 16.09
CA GLU A 117 17.76 0.09 17.40
C GLU A 117 16.75 -1.06 17.24
N PRO A 118 16.89 -2.15 18.01
CA PRO A 118 15.93 -3.25 17.99
C PRO A 118 14.54 -2.76 18.45
N LEU A 119 13.48 -3.42 17.98
CA LEU A 119 12.11 -3.13 18.42
C LEU A 119 11.82 -3.60 19.85
N TYR A 120 12.53 -4.64 20.32
CA TYR A 120 12.38 -5.14 21.69
C TYR A 120 13.16 -4.28 22.67
N SER A 121 12.65 -4.14 23.90
CA SER A 121 13.27 -3.32 24.96
C SER A 121 14.20 -4.11 25.87
N GLY A 122 14.21 -5.43 25.76
CA GLY A 122 15.10 -6.34 26.48
C GLY A 122 14.96 -7.77 25.99
N ALA A 123 15.94 -8.60 26.34
CA ALA A 123 15.97 -10.01 25.96
C ALA A 123 16.25 -10.90 27.17
N VAL A 124 15.69 -12.11 27.16
CA VAL A 124 16.04 -13.19 28.08
C VAL A 124 16.26 -14.47 27.30
N GLU A 125 17.12 -15.32 27.86
CA GLU A 125 17.44 -16.62 27.27
C GLU A 125 16.74 -17.75 28.01
N ALA A 126 16.04 -18.60 27.25
CA ALA A 126 15.50 -19.86 27.73
C ALA A 126 16.56 -20.96 27.57
N ARG A 127 16.79 -21.74 28.63
CA ARG A 127 17.65 -22.92 28.56
C ARG A 127 16.86 -24.04 27.90
N GLU A 128 17.05 -24.17 26.60
CA GLU A 128 16.47 -25.19 25.74
C GLU A 128 17.36 -25.36 24.51
N ARG A 129 17.29 -26.51 23.81
CA ARG A 129 17.93 -26.64 22.50
C ARG A 129 17.26 -27.70 21.63
N LEU A 130 17.07 -27.38 20.36
CA LEU A 130 16.73 -28.31 19.28
C LEU A 130 17.89 -28.46 18.29
N ALA A 131 17.97 -29.64 17.67
CA ALA A 131 18.86 -29.94 16.54
C ALA A 131 18.25 -29.48 15.20
N ALA A 132 19.04 -29.53 14.13
CA ALA A 132 18.63 -29.09 12.79
C ALA A 132 17.53 -29.95 12.16
N ASP A 133 17.31 -31.16 12.66
CA ASP A 133 16.21 -32.06 12.30
C ASP A 133 14.98 -31.93 13.24
N GLY A 134 15.01 -30.98 14.18
CA GLY A 134 13.96 -30.76 15.18
C GLY A 134 14.04 -31.67 16.41
N ALA A 135 15.03 -32.56 16.51
CA ALA A 135 15.21 -33.41 17.68
C ALA A 135 15.61 -32.60 18.93
N VAL A 136 15.15 -33.01 20.10
CA VAL A 136 15.48 -32.34 21.37
C VAL A 136 16.92 -32.65 21.76
N VAL A 137 17.72 -31.60 21.94
CA VAL A 137 19.10 -31.67 22.44
C VAL A 137 19.15 -31.35 23.94
N ALA A 138 18.35 -30.36 24.37
CA ALA A 138 18.15 -30.02 25.78
C ALA A 138 16.70 -29.60 26.00
N ASP A 139 16.05 -30.23 26.99
CA ASP A 139 14.68 -29.88 27.38
C ASP A 139 14.59 -28.43 27.88
N LEU A 140 13.41 -27.82 27.71
CA LEU A 140 13.11 -26.50 28.26
C LEU A 140 13.11 -26.51 29.80
N ASP A 141 14.02 -25.73 30.41
CA ASP A 141 14.01 -25.42 31.84
C ASP A 141 12.85 -24.45 32.17
N ARG A 142 11.70 -25.04 32.51
CA ARG A 142 10.45 -24.31 32.74
C ARG A 142 10.50 -23.41 33.97
N ASP A 143 11.18 -23.84 35.03
CA ASP A 143 11.22 -23.11 36.29
C ASP A 143 12.11 -21.86 36.18
N ASP A 144 13.28 -22.00 35.54
CA ASP A 144 14.17 -20.86 35.23
C ASP A 144 13.47 -19.84 34.32
N LEU A 145 12.81 -20.30 33.26
CA LEU A 145 12.11 -19.40 32.35
C LEU A 145 10.92 -18.71 33.05
N ALA A 146 10.12 -19.42 33.84
CA ALA A 146 9.00 -18.84 34.57
C ALA A 146 9.45 -17.73 35.53
N ALA A 147 10.57 -17.90 36.22
CA ALA A 147 11.14 -16.87 37.10
C ALA A 147 11.55 -15.62 36.32
N LYS A 148 12.25 -15.78 35.19
CA LYS A 148 12.66 -14.68 34.30
C LYS A 148 11.46 -13.92 33.73
N LEU A 149 10.43 -14.63 33.29
CA LEU A 149 9.21 -14.02 32.74
C LEU A 149 8.45 -13.20 33.79
N LYS A 150 8.31 -13.72 35.02
CA LYS A 150 7.70 -12.95 36.13
C LYS A 150 8.51 -11.69 36.46
N ALA A 151 9.83 -11.80 36.49
CA ALA A 151 10.70 -10.64 36.72
C ALA A 151 10.56 -9.59 35.61
N ALA A 152 10.41 -10.02 34.34
CA ALA A 152 10.17 -9.10 33.23
C ALA A 152 8.81 -8.40 33.35
N VAL A 153 7.72 -9.11 33.64
CA VAL A 153 6.42 -8.44 33.86
C VAL A 153 6.52 -7.40 34.99
N ALA A 154 7.23 -7.71 36.09
CA ALA A 154 7.49 -6.75 37.16
C ALA A 154 8.33 -5.53 36.75
N GLN A 155 9.14 -5.64 35.69
CA GLN A 155 9.89 -4.53 35.08
C GLN A 155 9.05 -3.71 34.08
N GLY A 156 7.80 -4.12 33.82
CA GLY A 156 6.84 -3.42 32.96
C GLY A 156 6.89 -3.83 31.48
N TYR A 157 7.39 -5.02 31.15
CA TYR A 157 7.19 -5.58 29.81
C TYR A 157 5.74 -6.08 29.67
N THR A 158 5.07 -5.69 28.59
CA THR A 158 3.66 -6.02 28.36
C THR A 158 3.46 -7.05 27.24
N ALA A 159 4.42 -7.18 26.32
CA ALA A 159 4.41 -8.16 25.25
C ALA A 159 5.66 -9.05 25.27
N ALA A 160 5.52 -10.32 24.85
CA ALA A 160 6.64 -11.25 24.68
C ALA A 160 6.70 -11.79 23.25
N ALA A 161 7.87 -11.73 22.64
CA ALA A 161 8.20 -12.38 21.38
C ALA A 161 9.10 -13.59 21.66
N ILE A 162 8.61 -14.79 21.41
CA ILE A 162 9.33 -16.03 21.70
C ILE A 162 9.78 -16.65 20.38
N ALA A 163 11.10 -16.75 20.18
CA ALA A 163 11.68 -17.37 18.99
C ALA A 163 12.82 -18.31 19.36
N PHE A 164 12.56 -19.61 19.23
CA PHE A 164 13.54 -20.67 19.44
C PHE A 164 14.10 -21.21 18.11
N LEU A 165 15.33 -21.69 18.15
CA LEU A 165 15.95 -22.35 17.01
C LEU A 165 15.17 -23.61 16.65
N HIS A 166 14.97 -23.82 15.34
CA HIS A 166 14.27 -24.98 14.79
C HIS A 166 12.84 -25.21 15.30
N ALA A 167 12.21 -24.20 15.92
CA ALA A 167 10.80 -24.24 16.31
C ALA A 167 9.83 -24.35 15.11
N ASP A 168 10.30 -24.01 13.91
CA ASP A 168 9.63 -24.28 12.62
C ASP A 168 9.48 -25.79 12.33
N LEU A 169 10.35 -26.63 12.88
CA LEU A 169 10.29 -28.08 12.76
C LEU A 169 9.62 -28.73 13.97
N ASN A 170 9.87 -28.21 15.17
CA ASN A 170 9.30 -28.72 16.42
C ASN A 170 8.92 -27.56 17.37
N PRO A 171 7.63 -27.18 17.42
CA PRO A 171 7.19 -26.00 18.18
C PRO A 171 6.99 -26.26 19.68
N ALA A 172 7.24 -27.48 20.18
CA ALA A 172 6.84 -27.88 21.53
C ALA A 172 7.42 -26.97 22.65
N HIS A 173 8.68 -26.55 22.53
CA HIS A 173 9.31 -25.64 23.49
C HIS A 173 8.69 -24.24 23.45
N GLU A 174 8.41 -23.69 22.26
CA GLU A 174 7.77 -22.38 22.14
C GLU A 174 6.35 -22.37 22.72
N ILE A 175 5.57 -23.44 22.46
CA ILE A 175 4.22 -23.58 23.01
C ILE A 175 4.26 -23.57 24.54
N ALA A 176 5.19 -24.33 25.14
CA ALA A 176 5.37 -24.37 26.59
C ALA A 176 5.83 -23.01 27.15
N ALA A 177 6.81 -22.36 26.52
CA ALA A 177 7.26 -21.02 26.89
C ALA A 177 6.14 -19.98 26.78
N GLY A 178 5.30 -20.09 25.75
CA GLY A 178 4.13 -19.22 25.57
C GLY A 178 3.09 -19.35 26.66
N ALA A 179 2.81 -20.58 27.11
CA ALA A 179 1.94 -20.81 28.26
C ALA A 179 2.50 -20.18 29.54
N LEU A 180 3.82 -20.30 29.78
CA LEU A 180 4.49 -19.68 30.91
C LEU A 180 4.43 -18.15 30.85
N ALA A 181 4.63 -17.54 29.67
CA ALA A 181 4.55 -16.09 29.48
C ALA A 181 3.13 -15.56 29.75
N ARG A 182 2.10 -16.22 29.23
CA ARG A 182 0.70 -15.85 29.53
C ARG A 182 0.40 -15.98 31.03
N ALA A 183 0.87 -17.05 31.68
CA ALA A 183 0.70 -17.25 33.12
C ALA A 183 1.47 -16.23 33.97
N ALA A 184 2.58 -15.68 33.46
CA ALA A 184 3.35 -14.63 34.13
C ALA A 184 2.66 -13.26 34.08
N GLY A 185 1.71 -13.05 33.18
CA GLY A 185 0.93 -11.80 33.06
C GLY A 185 1.24 -10.94 31.83
N PHE A 186 1.90 -11.48 30.81
CA PHE A 186 2.04 -10.77 29.52
C PHE A 186 0.66 -10.62 28.84
N GLU A 187 0.34 -9.40 28.41
CA GLU A 187 -0.91 -9.07 27.71
C GLU A 187 -0.95 -9.71 26.31
N PHE A 188 0.21 -9.80 25.67
CA PHE A 188 0.36 -10.41 24.36
C PHE A 188 1.60 -11.29 24.28
N VAL A 189 1.47 -12.45 23.65
CA VAL A 189 2.56 -13.40 23.44
C VAL A 189 2.54 -13.87 21.99
N ALA A 190 3.64 -13.61 21.28
CA ALA A 190 3.87 -14.03 19.91
C ALA A 190 4.84 -15.23 19.90
N LEU A 191 4.44 -16.32 19.23
CA LEU A 191 5.27 -17.51 19.04
C LEU A 191 5.76 -17.57 17.60
N SER A 192 7.06 -17.80 17.40
CA SER A 192 7.66 -17.66 16.08
C SER A 192 7.20 -18.72 15.08
N HIS A 193 6.87 -19.93 15.53
CA HIS A 193 6.28 -20.96 14.67
C HIS A 193 4.87 -20.60 14.17
N GLU A 194 4.09 -19.78 14.90
CA GLU A 194 2.78 -19.29 14.44
C GLU A 194 2.94 -18.03 13.56
N VAL A 195 3.90 -17.18 13.93
CA VAL A 195 4.09 -15.86 13.32
C VAL A 195 4.91 -15.91 12.03
N SER A 196 5.80 -16.86 11.87
CA SER A 196 6.57 -17.01 10.64
C SER A 196 7.08 -18.45 10.53
N PRO A 197 6.23 -19.41 10.11
CA PRO A 197 6.48 -20.86 10.17
C PRO A 197 7.58 -21.37 9.22
N LEU A 198 8.30 -20.47 8.56
CA LEU A 198 9.35 -20.83 7.60
C LEU A 198 10.72 -20.91 8.28
N PRO A 199 11.65 -21.72 7.73
CA PRO A 199 13.05 -21.79 8.18
C PRO A 199 13.77 -20.44 8.15
N ARG A 200 15.01 -20.40 8.65
CA ARG A 200 15.86 -19.19 8.89
C ARG A 200 15.46 -18.42 10.16
N TYR A 201 16.37 -18.48 11.13
CA TYR A 201 16.14 -17.94 12.48
C TYR A 201 15.95 -16.41 12.51
N ILE A 202 16.84 -15.64 11.87
CA ILE A 202 16.82 -14.17 11.95
C ILE A 202 15.52 -13.58 11.39
N PRO A 203 15.10 -13.85 10.13
CA PRO A 203 13.86 -13.28 9.60
C PRO A 203 12.62 -13.71 10.39
N ARG A 204 12.61 -14.95 10.91
CA ARG A 204 11.53 -15.47 11.75
C ARG A 204 11.43 -14.71 13.07
N ALA A 205 12.56 -14.55 13.77
CA ALA A 205 12.63 -13.84 15.04
C ALA A 205 12.32 -12.34 14.88
N GLU A 206 12.85 -11.68 13.85
CA GLU A 206 12.53 -10.27 13.53
C GLU A 206 11.03 -10.06 13.32
N THR A 207 10.39 -10.93 12.53
CA THR A 207 8.95 -10.87 12.27
C THR A 207 8.14 -11.12 13.54
N THR A 208 8.59 -12.03 14.41
CA THR A 208 7.93 -12.33 15.69
C THR A 208 7.99 -11.15 16.65
N VAL A 209 9.14 -10.47 16.72
CA VAL A 209 9.30 -9.24 17.49
C VAL A 209 8.41 -8.14 16.93
N ALA A 210 8.38 -7.95 15.61
CA ALA A 210 7.53 -6.94 14.98
C ALA A 210 6.04 -7.19 15.27
N ASP A 211 5.57 -8.44 15.21
CA ASP A 211 4.17 -8.77 15.52
C ASP A 211 3.83 -8.54 16.99
N ALA A 212 4.73 -8.91 17.91
CA ALA A 212 4.57 -8.66 19.36
C ALA A 212 4.55 -7.17 19.70
N TYR A 213 5.37 -6.39 19.01
CA TYR A 213 5.47 -4.95 19.18
C TYR A 213 4.23 -4.21 18.66
N LEU A 214 3.66 -4.65 17.53
CA LEU A 214 2.58 -3.93 16.83
C LEU A 214 1.18 -4.40 17.20
N THR A 215 0.96 -5.69 17.41
CA THR A 215 -0.39 -6.25 17.60
C THR A 215 -1.15 -5.62 18.78
N PRO A 216 -0.53 -5.35 19.95
CA PRO A 216 -1.25 -4.71 21.07
C PRO A 216 -1.75 -3.29 20.72
N VAL A 217 -0.92 -2.49 20.05
CA VAL A 217 -1.29 -1.13 19.61
C VAL A 217 -2.42 -1.19 18.59
N LEU A 218 -2.35 -2.15 17.66
CA LEU A 218 -3.38 -2.35 16.66
C LEU A 218 -4.71 -2.79 17.29
N ARG A 219 -4.68 -3.75 18.23
CA ARG A 219 -5.87 -4.24 18.93
C ARG A 219 -6.57 -3.14 19.70
N ALA A 220 -5.83 -2.29 20.42
CA ALA A 220 -6.42 -1.15 21.12
C ALA A 220 -7.23 -0.23 20.18
N TYR A 221 -6.72 0.00 18.96
CA TYR A 221 -7.44 0.76 17.94
C TYR A 221 -8.67 0.00 17.40
N VAL A 222 -8.48 -1.26 17.04
CA VAL A 222 -9.53 -2.14 16.52
C VAL A 222 -10.69 -2.27 17.51
N ASP A 223 -10.39 -2.48 18.79
CA ASP A 223 -11.38 -2.63 19.86
C ASP A 223 -12.15 -1.33 20.11
N LYS A 224 -11.47 -0.17 20.03
CA LYS A 224 -12.12 1.15 20.09
C LYS A 224 -13.16 1.30 18.97
N VAL A 225 -12.78 1.00 17.72
CA VAL A 225 -13.69 1.11 16.58
C VAL A 225 -14.82 0.09 16.72
N ALA A 226 -14.51 -1.17 17.01
CA ALA A 226 -15.49 -2.25 17.17
C ALA A 226 -16.50 -1.94 18.28
N GLY A 227 -16.07 -1.35 19.39
CA GLY A 227 -16.96 -0.87 20.45
C GLY A 227 -17.86 0.28 19.99
N ALA A 228 -17.32 1.23 19.22
CA ALA A 228 -18.09 2.36 18.69
C ALA A 228 -19.14 1.97 17.63
N VAL A 229 -18.91 0.88 16.90
CA VAL A 229 -19.84 0.33 15.88
C VAL A 229 -20.47 -1.00 16.29
N ALA A 230 -20.57 -1.26 17.60
CA ALA A 230 -21.01 -2.54 18.14
C ALA A 230 -22.29 -3.05 17.46
N GLY A 231 -22.24 -4.27 16.92
CA GLY A 231 -23.33 -4.91 16.18
C GLY A 231 -23.21 -4.85 14.65
N ALA A 232 -22.25 -4.09 14.10
CA ALA A 232 -21.98 -4.08 12.65
C ALA A 232 -20.80 -5.00 12.29
N PRO A 233 -20.77 -5.66 11.10
CA PRO A 233 -19.65 -6.48 10.67
C PRO A 233 -18.47 -5.58 10.33
N LEU A 234 -17.32 -5.83 10.97
CA LEU A 234 -16.12 -5.04 10.78
C LEU A 234 -14.97 -5.90 10.26
N TYR A 235 -14.44 -5.49 9.10
CA TYR A 235 -13.32 -6.13 8.41
C TYR A 235 -12.17 -5.14 8.22
N PHE A 236 -10.95 -5.65 8.31
CA PHE A 236 -9.73 -4.90 8.09
C PHE A 236 -8.97 -5.42 6.88
N MET A 237 -8.48 -4.50 6.05
CA MET A 237 -7.55 -4.80 4.97
C MET A 237 -6.21 -5.25 5.57
N THR A 238 -5.65 -6.31 5.00
CA THR A 238 -4.29 -6.78 5.28
C THR A 238 -3.34 -6.29 4.19
N SER A 239 -2.04 -6.27 4.50
CA SER A 239 -0.98 -5.97 3.55
C SER A 239 -0.99 -6.89 2.33
N ALA A 240 -1.53 -8.10 2.44
CA ALA A 240 -1.66 -9.07 1.35
C ALA A 240 -2.78 -8.75 0.34
N GLY A 241 -3.60 -7.72 0.59
CA GLY A 241 -4.69 -7.30 -0.29
C GLY A 241 -6.05 -7.95 -0.01
N GLY A 242 -6.13 -8.77 1.04
CA GLY A 242 -7.37 -9.40 1.48
C GLY A 242 -7.89 -8.84 2.80
N LEU A 243 -9.17 -9.09 3.07
CA LEU A 243 -9.84 -8.68 4.29
C LEU A 243 -9.76 -9.78 5.36
N VAL A 244 -9.68 -9.36 6.61
CA VAL A 244 -9.87 -10.21 7.77
C VAL A 244 -10.84 -9.60 8.77
N ARG A 245 -11.50 -10.42 9.61
CA ARG A 245 -12.30 -9.91 10.74
C ARG A 245 -11.40 -9.19 11.75
N ALA A 246 -11.97 -8.22 12.48
CA ALA A 246 -11.31 -7.50 13.57
C ALA A 246 -10.51 -8.41 14.53
N SER A 247 -11.07 -9.56 14.92
CA SER A 247 -10.43 -10.53 15.82
C SER A 247 -9.21 -11.25 15.23
N ALA A 248 -9.13 -11.36 13.91
CA ALA A 248 -8.06 -12.05 13.20
C ALA A 248 -6.95 -11.09 12.71
N PHE A 249 -7.11 -9.77 12.93
CA PHE A 249 -6.18 -8.77 12.43
C PHE A 249 -4.93 -8.68 13.32
N ARG A 250 -3.75 -8.88 12.72
CA ARG A 250 -2.45 -8.91 13.41
C ARG A 250 -1.54 -7.76 12.97
N GLY A 251 -0.64 -7.36 13.85
CA GLY A 251 0.29 -6.26 13.64
C GLY A 251 1.16 -6.45 12.40
N ARG A 252 1.71 -7.65 12.20
CA ARG A 252 2.53 -7.98 11.01
C ARG A 252 1.75 -7.82 9.69
N ASP A 253 0.44 -8.06 9.71
CA ASP A 253 -0.41 -8.09 8.51
C ASP A 253 -1.07 -6.73 8.24
N ALA A 254 -0.81 -5.72 9.09
CA ALA A 254 -1.41 -4.38 8.99
C ALA A 254 -0.46 -3.32 8.39
N VAL A 255 0.84 -3.62 8.31
CA VAL A 255 1.88 -2.69 7.84
C VAL A 255 1.72 -2.45 6.34
N VAL A 256 1.42 -1.20 5.94
CA VAL A 256 1.10 -0.83 4.54
C VAL A 256 -0.25 -1.41 4.04
N SER A 257 -1.23 -1.60 4.93
CA SER A 257 -2.56 -2.08 4.53
C SER A 257 -3.45 -1.07 3.79
N GLY A 258 -3.22 0.24 3.95
CA GLY A 258 -3.94 1.28 3.19
C GLY A 258 -3.66 1.21 1.69
N PRO A 259 -2.38 1.31 1.26
CA PRO A 259 -2.01 1.22 -0.16
C PRO A 259 -2.40 -0.11 -0.83
N ALA A 260 -2.52 -1.20 -0.06
CA ALA A 260 -3.04 -2.47 -0.56
C ALA A 260 -4.46 -2.34 -1.17
N GLY A 261 -5.31 -1.48 -0.59
CA GLY A 261 -6.59 -1.09 -1.16
C GLY A 261 -6.45 -0.48 -2.55
N GLY A 262 -5.51 0.45 -2.72
CA GLY A 262 -5.20 1.08 -4.00
C GLY A 262 -4.82 0.07 -5.08
N VAL A 263 -3.98 -0.92 -4.76
CA VAL A 263 -3.60 -1.99 -5.72
C VAL A 263 -4.82 -2.83 -6.14
N VAL A 264 -5.70 -3.18 -5.21
CA VAL A 264 -6.96 -3.87 -5.52
C VAL A 264 -7.83 -2.99 -6.43
N GLY A 265 -7.88 -1.68 -6.17
CA GLY A 265 -8.52 -0.68 -7.02
C GLY A 265 -7.96 -0.69 -8.44
N VAL A 266 -6.63 -0.60 -8.60
CA VAL A 266 -5.91 -0.65 -9.88
C VAL A 266 -6.23 -1.93 -10.65
N ALA A 267 -6.19 -3.09 -9.99
CA ALA A 267 -6.51 -4.37 -10.61
C ALA A 267 -7.95 -4.41 -11.15
N ASN A 268 -8.90 -3.88 -10.39
CA ASN A 268 -10.30 -3.80 -10.82
C ASN A 268 -10.51 -2.77 -11.94
N THR A 269 -9.85 -1.61 -11.87
CA THR A 269 -9.85 -0.62 -12.96
C THR A 269 -9.29 -1.23 -14.24
N ALA A 270 -8.17 -1.94 -14.17
CA ALA A 270 -7.55 -2.59 -15.32
C ALA A 270 -8.49 -3.62 -15.98
N ARG A 271 -9.14 -4.47 -15.17
CA ARG A 271 -10.13 -5.45 -15.64
C ARG A 271 -11.34 -4.78 -16.31
N ALA A 272 -11.91 -3.76 -15.68
CA ALA A 272 -13.03 -3.00 -16.23
C ALA A 272 -12.67 -2.32 -17.56
N ALA A 273 -11.48 -1.72 -17.61
CA ALA A 273 -10.90 -1.09 -18.79
C ALA A 273 -10.41 -2.08 -19.86
N LYS A 274 -10.45 -3.38 -19.58
CA LYS A 274 -9.97 -4.48 -20.44
C LYS A 274 -8.49 -4.35 -20.85
N VAL A 275 -7.66 -3.78 -19.98
CA VAL A 275 -6.21 -3.72 -20.18
C VAL A 275 -5.53 -4.90 -19.48
N GLN A 276 -4.56 -5.52 -20.14
CA GLN A 276 -3.88 -6.71 -19.63
C GLN A 276 -2.88 -6.38 -18.52
N GLN A 277 -2.23 -5.22 -18.63
CA GLN A 277 -1.17 -4.79 -17.73
C GLN A 277 -1.36 -3.30 -17.40
N ALA A 278 -1.20 -2.97 -16.12
CA ALA A 278 -1.38 -1.63 -15.60
C ALA A 278 -0.31 -1.30 -14.55
N LEU A 279 0.09 -0.04 -14.52
CA LEU A 279 0.90 0.56 -13.46
C LEU A 279 -0.02 1.44 -12.63
N GLY A 280 -0.10 1.18 -11.33
CA GLY A 280 -0.80 2.05 -10.40
C GLY A 280 0.07 3.24 -10.00
N PHE A 281 -0.51 4.42 -9.99
CA PHE A 281 0.09 5.67 -9.55
C PHE A 281 -0.89 6.41 -8.64
N ASP A 282 -0.73 6.21 -7.33
CA ASP A 282 -1.48 6.90 -6.27
C ASP A 282 -0.69 8.12 -5.83
N MET A 283 -1.10 9.34 -6.19
CA MET A 283 -0.43 10.54 -5.67
C MET A 283 -1.34 11.28 -4.70
N GLY A 284 -0.94 11.25 -3.44
CA GLY A 284 -1.57 11.98 -2.34
C GLY A 284 -0.89 13.31 -2.03
N GLY A 285 -1.14 13.82 -0.83
CA GLY A 285 -0.52 15.06 -0.33
C GLY A 285 0.91 14.88 0.21
N THR A 286 1.34 13.68 0.57
CA THR A 286 2.64 13.47 1.25
C THR A 286 3.55 12.54 0.47
N SER A 287 2.97 11.51 -0.14
CA SER A 287 3.68 10.46 -0.84
C SER A 287 2.98 10.09 -2.14
N THR A 288 3.68 9.29 -2.94
CA THR A 288 3.13 8.56 -4.06
C THR A 288 3.31 7.06 -3.81
N ASP A 289 2.26 6.26 -3.96
CA ASP A 289 2.35 4.80 -3.96
C ASP A 289 2.26 4.28 -5.39
N VAL A 290 3.21 3.42 -5.78
CA VAL A 290 3.25 2.82 -7.12
C VAL A 290 3.20 1.30 -7.02
N CYS A 291 2.46 0.68 -7.93
CA CYS A 291 2.31 -0.78 -8.00
C CYS A 291 2.15 -1.26 -9.43
N ARG A 292 2.21 -2.58 -9.63
CA ARG A 292 2.01 -3.21 -10.92
C ARG A 292 0.92 -4.27 -10.86
N TYR A 293 0.11 -4.33 -11.91
CA TYR A 293 -0.87 -5.38 -12.12
C TYR A 293 -0.73 -5.97 -13.52
N ALA A 294 -0.68 -7.30 -13.63
CA ALA A 294 -0.74 -8.00 -14.91
C ALA A 294 -1.46 -9.33 -14.77
N GLY A 295 -2.79 -9.27 -14.69
CA GLY A 295 -3.66 -10.43 -14.53
C GLY A 295 -3.74 -10.96 -13.10
N ARG A 296 -2.72 -10.76 -12.27
CA ARG A 296 -2.70 -11.10 -10.83
C ARG A 296 -2.13 -9.96 -9.98
N LEU A 297 -2.49 -9.98 -8.70
CA LEU A 297 -1.88 -9.11 -7.70
C LEU A 297 -0.46 -9.60 -7.42
N GLU A 298 0.53 -8.74 -7.61
CA GLU A 298 1.93 -9.07 -7.32
C GLU A 298 2.21 -8.87 -5.83
N ARG A 299 3.00 -9.79 -5.27
CA ARG A 299 3.33 -9.83 -3.85
C ARG A 299 4.84 -9.96 -3.67
N ARG A 300 5.30 -9.44 -2.54
CA ARG A 300 6.61 -9.72 -1.96
C ARG A 300 6.43 -10.43 -0.62
N ASP A 301 7.33 -11.35 -0.32
CA ASP A 301 7.28 -12.14 0.92
C ASP A 301 8.07 -11.49 2.06
N THR A 302 8.89 -10.48 1.73
CA THR A 302 9.71 -9.71 2.68
C THR A 302 9.65 -8.22 2.38
N ALA A 303 9.70 -7.39 3.42
CA ALA A 303 9.90 -5.96 3.27
C ALA A 303 10.66 -5.36 4.44
N THR A 304 11.24 -4.18 4.21
CA THR A 304 11.90 -3.39 5.25
C THR A 304 11.13 -2.08 5.42
N ILE A 305 10.52 -1.87 6.58
CA ILE A 305 9.75 -0.66 6.90
C ILE A 305 10.37 -0.02 8.14
N ALA A 306 10.78 1.26 8.05
CA ALA A 306 11.42 1.98 9.16
C ALA A 306 12.66 1.26 9.74
N GLY A 307 13.42 0.55 8.88
CA GLY A 307 14.57 -0.26 9.27
C GLY A 307 14.24 -1.62 9.89
N VAL A 308 12.95 -1.99 9.96
CA VAL A 308 12.48 -3.28 10.48
C VAL A 308 12.21 -4.22 9.31
N LYS A 309 12.91 -5.34 9.27
CA LYS A 309 12.68 -6.43 8.32
C LYS A 309 11.49 -7.27 8.77
N LEU A 310 10.56 -7.51 7.86
CA LEU A 310 9.35 -8.28 8.10
C LEU A 310 9.19 -9.32 6.99
N ARG A 311 9.00 -10.58 7.38
CA ARG A 311 8.63 -11.68 6.49
C ARG A 311 7.15 -11.99 6.61
N SER A 312 6.34 -11.24 5.86
CA SER A 312 4.91 -11.47 5.70
C SER A 312 4.50 -11.17 4.26
N PRO A 313 3.62 -11.98 3.64
CA PRO A 313 3.08 -11.70 2.32
C PRO A 313 2.43 -10.32 2.28
N MET A 314 2.88 -9.49 1.35
CA MET A 314 2.30 -8.17 1.13
C MET A 314 2.28 -7.84 -0.35
N LEU A 315 1.29 -7.04 -0.76
CA LEU A 315 1.23 -6.51 -2.11
C LEU A 315 2.48 -5.69 -2.40
N ASP A 316 3.00 -5.86 -3.61
CA ASP A 316 4.21 -5.16 -4.02
C ASP A 316 3.88 -3.70 -4.35
N VAL A 317 4.06 -2.86 -3.34
CA VAL A 317 3.87 -1.42 -3.38
C VAL A 317 5.16 -0.74 -2.98
N GLU A 318 5.59 0.21 -3.81
CA GLU A 318 6.72 1.08 -3.56
C GLU A 318 6.18 2.47 -3.23
N THR A 319 6.60 3.03 -2.09
CA THR A 319 6.20 4.37 -1.67
C THR A 319 7.34 5.36 -1.92
N VAL A 320 7.03 6.46 -2.59
CA VAL A 320 7.96 7.56 -2.87
C VAL A 320 7.58 8.76 -2.03
N ALA A 321 8.59 9.43 -1.44
CA ALA A 321 8.43 10.70 -0.72
C ALA A 321 8.23 11.91 -1.67
N ALA A 322 7.35 11.74 -2.66
CA ALA A 322 6.96 12.75 -3.64
C ALA A 322 5.43 12.78 -3.70
N GLY A 323 4.80 13.84 -3.19
CA GLY A 323 3.35 14.06 -3.20
C GLY A 323 3.06 15.55 -3.43
N GLY A 324 1.78 15.94 -3.39
CA GLY A 324 1.38 17.34 -3.59
C GLY A 324 2.03 18.32 -2.59
N GLY A 325 2.23 17.90 -1.35
CA GLY A 325 2.84 18.68 -0.27
C GLY A 325 4.36 18.57 -0.18
N SER A 326 5.03 17.87 -1.10
CA SER A 326 6.50 17.81 -1.11
C SER A 326 7.08 19.22 -1.26
N ILE A 327 7.99 19.57 -0.35
CA ILE A 327 8.56 20.92 -0.26
C ILE A 327 9.51 21.17 -1.43
N LEU A 328 9.39 22.35 -2.03
CA LEU A 328 10.27 22.85 -3.08
C LEU A 328 11.36 23.72 -2.45
N PHE A 329 12.61 23.48 -2.80
CA PHE A 329 13.71 24.33 -2.35
C PHE A 329 14.88 24.31 -3.34
N PHE A 330 15.75 25.31 -3.19
CA PHE A 330 16.98 25.45 -3.94
C PHE A 330 18.17 25.37 -2.96
N ASP A 331 19.11 24.45 -3.20
CA ASP A 331 20.26 24.23 -2.30
C ASP A 331 21.47 25.13 -2.61
N GLY A 332 21.29 26.13 -3.48
CA GLY A 332 22.36 27.00 -3.99
C GLY A 332 22.97 26.50 -5.30
N LEU A 333 22.74 25.23 -5.66
CA LEU A 333 23.22 24.65 -6.91
C LEU A 333 22.11 23.97 -7.73
N ARG A 334 21.20 23.25 -7.05
CA ARG A 334 20.15 22.45 -7.68
C ARG A 334 18.78 22.77 -7.10
N ALA A 335 17.77 22.71 -7.97
CA ALA A 335 16.39 22.67 -7.55
C ALA A 335 16.08 21.27 -6.98
N ARG A 336 15.35 21.20 -5.87
CA ARG A 336 15.04 19.97 -5.14
C ARG A 336 13.57 19.91 -4.77
N VAL A 337 13.03 18.70 -4.79
CA VAL A 337 11.66 18.38 -4.35
C VAL A 337 11.75 17.27 -3.31
N GLY A 338 11.14 17.50 -2.14
CA GLY A 338 11.16 16.55 -1.03
C GLY A 338 12.57 16.29 -0.47
N PRO A 339 12.75 15.30 0.42
CA PRO A 339 11.77 14.30 0.83
C PRO A 339 10.78 14.82 1.88
N HIS A 340 11.01 15.99 2.46
CA HIS A 340 10.11 16.58 3.45
C HIS A 340 8.81 17.04 2.80
N SER A 341 7.70 16.84 3.52
CA SER A 341 6.36 17.29 3.14
C SER A 341 5.87 18.35 4.11
N ALA A 342 5.10 19.32 3.60
CA ALA A 342 4.42 20.33 4.41
C ALA A 342 3.17 19.77 5.14
N GLY A 343 2.74 18.55 4.81
CA GLY A 343 1.55 17.91 5.39
C GLY A 343 0.27 18.71 5.13
N ALA A 344 -0.67 18.70 6.08
CA ALA A 344 -1.87 19.54 6.03
C ALA A 344 -1.82 20.77 6.97
N ASN A 345 -0.84 20.83 7.86
CA ASN A 345 -0.65 21.96 8.78
C ASN A 345 0.86 22.14 9.07
N PRO A 346 1.49 23.26 8.65
CA PRO A 346 0.87 24.41 7.97
C PRO A 346 0.39 24.08 6.54
N GLY A 347 0.87 22.99 5.94
CA GLY A 347 0.51 22.60 4.57
C GLY A 347 1.20 23.43 3.48
N PRO A 348 0.85 23.25 2.20
CA PRO A 348 1.23 24.14 1.10
C PRO A 348 1.02 25.62 1.41
N ALA A 349 1.79 26.50 0.78
CA ALA A 349 1.60 27.96 0.90
C ALA A 349 0.16 28.37 0.54
N ALA A 350 -0.42 27.75 -0.49
CA ALA A 350 -1.80 27.90 -0.92
C ALA A 350 -2.85 27.57 0.15
N TYR A 351 -2.49 26.86 1.23
CA TYR A 351 -3.43 26.60 2.33
C TYR A 351 -3.60 27.82 3.25
N GLY A 352 -2.83 28.90 3.06
CA GLY A 352 -3.03 30.17 3.76
C GLY A 352 -2.65 30.15 5.25
N ARG A 353 -1.79 29.20 5.67
CA ARG A 353 -1.33 29.03 7.07
C ARG A 353 0.16 29.29 7.26
N GLY A 354 0.81 29.97 6.30
CA GLY A 354 2.24 30.28 6.36
C GLY A 354 3.14 29.09 6.03
N GLY A 355 2.66 28.16 5.20
CA GLY A 355 3.43 27.01 4.73
C GLY A 355 4.45 27.33 3.63
N PRO A 356 5.40 26.42 3.34
CA PRO A 356 6.39 26.59 2.28
C PRO A 356 5.81 26.36 0.88
N ALA A 357 6.57 26.68 -0.16
CA ALA A 357 6.24 26.27 -1.54
C ALA A 357 6.28 24.74 -1.70
N THR A 358 5.28 24.19 -2.36
CA THR A 358 5.09 22.75 -2.58
C THR A 358 4.70 22.42 -4.02
N VAL A 359 4.65 21.13 -4.38
CA VAL A 359 4.17 20.67 -5.69
C VAL A 359 2.74 21.12 -5.98
N THR A 360 1.86 21.17 -4.98
CA THR A 360 0.49 21.71 -5.09
C THR A 360 0.52 23.20 -5.45
N ASP A 361 1.41 23.99 -4.85
CA ASP A 361 1.57 25.41 -5.20
C ASP A 361 2.01 25.57 -6.65
N ALA A 362 2.96 24.75 -7.11
CA ALA A 362 3.42 24.76 -8.50
C ALA A 362 2.29 24.38 -9.47
N ASN A 363 1.53 23.31 -9.20
CA ASN A 363 0.39 22.90 -10.02
C ASN A 363 -0.73 23.96 -10.06
N LEU A 364 -0.95 24.67 -8.95
CA LEU A 364 -1.90 25.78 -8.88
C LEU A 364 -1.44 26.97 -9.76
N VAL A 365 -0.16 27.34 -9.69
CA VAL A 365 0.41 28.41 -10.52
C VAL A 365 0.39 28.06 -12.01
N LEU A 366 0.57 26.77 -12.36
CA LEU A 366 0.52 26.28 -13.73
C LEU A 366 -0.91 26.12 -14.30
N GLY A 367 -1.95 26.41 -13.51
CA GLY A 367 -3.35 26.27 -13.95
C GLY A 367 -3.82 24.83 -14.08
N ARG A 368 -3.18 23.89 -13.37
CA ARG A 368 -3.59 22.48 -13.28
C ARG A 368 -4.56 22.22 -12.13
N LEU A 369 -4.82 23.25 -11.33
CA LEU A 369 -5.82 23.32 -10.29
C LEU A 369 -6.58 24.63 -10.42
N ASP A 370 -7.89 24.57 -10.25
CA ASP A 370 -8.75 25.75 -10.10
C ASP A 370 -9.37 25.78 -8.69
N PRO A 371 -9.13 26.83 -7.89
CA PRO A 371 -9.66 26.95 -6.52
C PRO A 371 -11.19 26.89 -6.41
N ARG A 372 -11.93 27.21 -7.47
CA ARG A 372 -13.41 27.17 -7.46
C ARG A 372 -13.96 25.75 -7.31
N PHE A 373 -13.20 24.76 -7.78
CA PHE A 373 -13.55 23.33 -7.74
C PHE A 373 -12.73 22.57 -6.69
N PHE A 374 -12.28 23.27 -5.66
CA PHE A 374 -11.55 22.70 -4.54
C PHE A 374 -12.31 23.00 -3.24
N PRO A 375 -12.43 22.05 -2.28
CA PRO A 375 -13.11 22.31 -1.02
C PRO A 375 -12.54 23.52 -0.26
N ALA A 376 -13.42 24.41 0.20
CA ALA A 376 -13.05 25.58 1.00
C ALA A 376 -12.82 25.17 2.47
N ILE A 377 -11.70 24.49 2.74
CA ILE A 377 -11.34 23.95 4.05
C ILE A 377 -10.00 24.50 4.58
N PHE A 378 -9.50 25.59 3.98
CA PHE A 378 -8.18 26.15 4.24
C PHE A 378 -8.23 27.47 5.02
N GLY A 379 -7.06 28.07 5.22
CA GLY A 379 -6.90 29.27 6.01
C GLY A 379 -6.96 29.03 7.53
N PRO A 380 -6.82 30.10 8.32
CA PRO A 380 -6.85 30.02 9.78
C PRO A 380 -8.18 29.52 10.34
N THR A 381 -9.28 29.76 9.63
CA THR A 381 -10.67 29.45 10.03
C THR A 381 -11.23 28.18 9.37
N ALA A 382 -10.46 27.52 8.50
CA ALA A 382 -10.84 26.28 7.79
C ALA A 382 -12.10 26.40 6.91
N ASP A 383 -12.29 27.55 6.28
CA ASP A 383 -13.42 27.91 5.42
C ASP A 383 -12.98 28.65 4.13
N ALA A 384 -11.68 28.78 3.88
CA ALA A 384 -11.13 29.50 2.73
C ALA A 384 -10.78 28.56 1.56
N PRO A 385 -10.85 29.05 0.30
CA PRO A 385 -10.33 28.34 -0.87
C PRO A 385 -8.79 28.36 -0.90
N LEU A 386 -8.20 27.68 -1.89
CA LEU A 386 -6.75 27.77 -2.14
C LEU A 386 -6.33 29.21 -2.48
N ASP A 387 -5.26 29.68 -1.84
CA ASP A 387 -4.69 31.02 -2.05
C ASP A 387 -3.59 31.00 -3.13
N ILE A 388 -3.99 31.32 -4.36
CA ILE A 388 -3.06 31.43 -5.49
C ILE A 388 -2.01 32.54 -5.30
N LYS A 389 -2.31 33.60 -4.54
CA LYS A 389 -1.35 34.69 -4.32
C LYS A 389 -0.24 34.23 -3.38
N ALA A 390 -0.59 33.49 -2.32
CA ALA A 390 0.38 32.89 -1.42
C ALA A 390 1.31 31.90 -2.17
N ALA A 391 0.73 31.03 -3.03
CA ALA A 391 1.50 30.12 -3.88
C ALA A 391 2.48 30.86 -4.80
N ARG A 392 2.01 31.90 -5.51
CA ARG A 392 2.86 32.70 -6.41
C ARG A 392 3.96 33.44 -5.67
N ALA A 393 3.69 33.99 -4.50
CA ALA A 393 4.70 34.68 -3.69
C ALA A 393 5.83 33.73 -3.27
N ALA A 394 5.48 32.56 -2.72
CA ALA A 394 6.46 31.56 -2.29
C ALA A 394 7.31 31.03 -3.46
N LEU A 395 6.72 30.82 -4.64
CA LEU A 395 7.44 30.40 -5.85
C LEU A 395 8.28 31.53 -6.47
N SER A 396 7.89 32.80 -6.29
CA SER A 396 8.67 33.94 -6.79
C SER A 396 10.05 34.02 -6.13
N GLU A 397 10.12 33.79 -4.82
CA GLU A 397 11.40 33.77 -4.08
C GLU A 397 12.35 32.69 -4.62
N LEU A 398 11.81 31.51 -4.94
CA LEU A 398 12.57 30.41 -5.54
C LEU A 398 12.98 30.73 -6.99
N ALA A 399 12.07 31.32 -7.78
CA ALA A 399 12.36 31.71 -9.16
C ALA A 399 13.51 32.73 -9.22
N ASP A 400 13.49 33.74 -8.35
CA ASP A 400 14.54 34.76 -8.23
C ASP A 400 15.88 34.13 -7.81
N ALA A 401 15.86 33.25 -6.80
CA ALA A 401 17.07 32.57 -6.32
C ALA A 401 17.71 31.64 -7.37
N MET A 402 16.89 31.01 -8.22
CA MET A 402 17.34 30.14 -9.31
C MET A 402 17.73 30.91 -10.58
N GLY A 403 17.37 32.19 -10.69
CA GLY A 403 17.49 32.96 -11.93
C GLY A 403 16.57 32.46 -13.04
N ALA A 404 15.39 31.94 -12.69
CA ALA A 404 14.40 31.45 -13.65
C ALA A 404 13.75 32.61 -14.42
N SER A 405 13.29 32.37 -15.65
CA SER A 405 12.69 33.40 -16.50
C SER A 405 11.32 33.89 -16.02
N SER A 406 10.61 33.08 -15.24
CA SER A 406 9.32 33.42 -14.62
C SER A 406 8.99 32.46 -13.47
N VAL A 407 7.98 32.82 -12.68
CA VAL A 407 7.42 31.96 -11.62
C VAL A 407 6.88 30.66 -12.22
N GLU A 408 6.21 30.74 -13.37
CA GLU A 408 5.68 29.58 -14.10
C GLU A 408 6.80 28.66 -14.61
N ALA A 409 7.92 29.23 -15.09
CA ALA A 409 9.07 28.43 -15.53
C ALA A 409 9.72 27.68 -14.35
N ALA A 410 9.85 28.34 -13.19
CA ALA A 410 10.31 27.69 -11.97
C ALA A 410 9.33 26.57 -11.53
N ALA A 411 8.03 26.85 -11.51
CA ALA A 411 6.99 25.88 -11.18
C ALA A 411 7.00 24.65 -12.10
N GLU A 412 7.09 24.87 -13.42
CA GLU A 412 7.21 23.79 -14.42
C GLU A 412 8.45 22.93 -14.17
N GLY A 413 9.59 23.55 -13.85
CA GLY A 413 10.83 22.85 -13.53
C GLY A 413 10.74 21.97 -12.28
N PHE A 414 10.19 22.49 -11.18
CA PHE A 414 9.96 21.72 -9.97
C PHE A 414 9.00 20.54 -10.20
N VAL A 415 7.92 20.76 -10.95
CA VAL A 415 7.00 19.69 -11.32
C VAL A 415 7.69 18.62 -12.18
N ALA A 416 8.57 19.01 -13.11
CA ALA A 416 9.36 18.06 -13.90
C ALA A 416 10.28 17.19 -13.02
N ILE A 417 10.90 17.78 -11.98
CA ILE A 417 11.71 17.03 -11.00
C ILE A 417 10.83 16.03 -10.23
N ALA A 418 9.65 16.46 -9.75
CA ALA A 418 8.71 15.57 -9.06
C ALA A 418 8.25 14.40 -9.95
N VAL A 419 7.93 14.69 -11.22
CA VAL A 419 7.53 13.69 -12.22
C VAL A 419 8.65 12.68 -12.47
N GLU A 420 9.91 13.11 -12.63
CA GLU A 420 11.04 12.20 -12.87
C GLU A 420 11.34 11.34 -11.63
N GLN A 421 11.21 11.88 -10.41
CA GLN A 421 11.33 11.10 -9.17
C GLN A 421 10.30 9.97 -9.12
N THR A 422 9.04 10.28 -9.44
CA THR A 422 7.97 9.27 -9.53
C THR A 422 8.24 8.26 -10.64
N ALA A 423 8.60 8.71 -11.84
CA ALA A 423 8.87 7.83 -12.97
C ALA A 423 10.02 6.85 -12.67
N GLN A 424 11.04 7.27 -11.92
CA GLN A 424 12.11 6.39 -11.48
C GLN A 424 11.63 5.29 -10.54
N ALA A 425 10.77 5.60 -9.58
CA ALA A 425 10.20 4.58 -8.72
C ALA A 425 9.33 3.57 -9.50
N VAL A 426 8.54 4.06 -10.47
CA VAL A 426 7.79 3.17 -11.37
C VAL A 426 8.73 2.30 -12.21
N ARG A 427 9.85 2.85 -12.69
CA ARG A 427 10.87 2.07 -13.42
C ARG A 427 11.52 1.00 -12.54
N ARG A 428 11.72 1.23 -11.23
CA ARG A 428 12.23 0.21 -10.29
C ARG A 428 11.28 -0.98 -10.20
N ILE A 429 9.99 -0.74 -9.89
CA ILE A 429 9.00 -1.83 -9.75
C ILE A 429 8.68 -2.59 -11.06
N SER A 430 9.04 -2.02 -12.22
CA SER A 430 8.86 -2.66 -13.52
C SER A 430 10.15 -3.32 -14.02
N THR A 431 11.23 -2.54 -14.17
CA THR A 431 12.47 -2.96 -14.84
C THR A 431 13.27 -3.95 -13.98
N GLU A 432 13.37 -3.74 -12.66
CA GLU A 432 14.04 -4.68 -11.75
C GLU A 432 13.33 -6.05 -11.71
N ARG A 433 12.08 -6.10 -12.17
CA ARG A 433 11.28 -7.32 -12.30
C ARG A 433 11.25 -7.89 -13.72
N GLY A 434 11.99 -7.29 -14.66
CA GLY A 434 12.09 -7.70 -16.05
C GLY A 434 10.93 -7.25 -16.95
N PHE A 435 10.22 -6.17 -16.60
CA PHE A 435 9.08 -5.66 -17.37
C PHE A 435 9.31 -4.27 -17.96
N ASP A 436 8.83 -4.06 -19.18
CA ASP A 436 8.85 -2.78 -19.88
C ASP A 436 7.61 -1.93 -19.54
N PRO A 437 7.75 -0.76 -18.91
CA PRO A 437 6.63 0.12 -18.59
C PRO A 437 5.77 0.50 -19.80
N ARG A 438 6.36 0.59 -21.01
CA ARG A 438 5.66 1.02 -22.24
C ARG A 438 4.52 0.08 -22.64
N GLY A 439 4.55 -1.18 -22.19
CA GLY A 439 3.49 -2.15 -22.42
C GLY A 439 2.28 -2.02 -21.49
N HIS A 440 2.26 -1.03 -20.59
CA HIS A 440 1.23 -0.87 -19.56
C HIS A 440 0.37 0.38 -19.81
N ALA A 441 -0.87 0.34 -19.31
CA ALA A 441 -1.63 1.56 -19.04
C ALA A 441 -1.26 2.13 -17.66
N LEU A 442 -1.30 3.45 -17.48
CA LEU A 442 -1.09 4.09 -16.18
C LEU A 442 -2.45 4.36 -15.50
N VAL A 443 -2.75 3.71 -14.39
CA VAL A 443 -3.93 4.03 -13.56
C VAL A 443 -3.55 5.16 -12.61
N ALA A 444 -4.02 6.37 -12.86
CA ALA A 444 -3.71 7.57 -12.08
C ALA A 444 -4.84 7.88 -11.10
N PHE A 445 -4.55 7.78 -9.80
CA PHE A 445 -5.51 7.95 -8.71
C PHE A 445 -4.89 8.65 -7.49
N GLY A 446 -5.70 8.99 -6.49
CA GLY A 446 -5.30 9.91 -5.44
C GLY A 446 -5.58 11.37 -5.81
N GLY A 447 -5.60 12.25 -4.81
CA GLY A 447 -6.04 13.64 -4.96
C GLY A 447 -5.16 14.49 -5.89
N ALA A 448 -3.88 14.12 -6.06
CA ALA A 448 -2.93 14.88 -6.85
C ALA A 448 -2.51 14.21 -8.18
N ALA A 449 -2.84 12.93 -8.40
CA ALA A 449 -2.36 12.23 -9.60
C ALA A 449 -2.92 12.81 -10.90
N GLY A 450 -4.19 13.27 -10.90
CA GLY A 450 -4.80 13.92 -12.06
C GLY A 450 -4.04 15.16 -12.54
N GLN A 451 -3.25 15.80 -11.66
CA GLN A 451 -2.49 17.02 -11.96
C GLN A 451 -1.21 16.74 -12.77
N VAL A 452 -0.67 15.51 -12.69
CA VAL A 452 0.63 15.15 -13.29
C VAL A 452 0.63 13.81 -14.04
N GLY A 453 -0.49 13.10 -14.08
CA GLY A 453 -0.58 11.73 -14.61
C GLY A 453 -0.15 11.60 -16.07
N CYS A 454 -0.50 12.57 -16.91
CA CYS A 454 -0.04 12.61 -18.29
C CYS A 454 1.49 12.74 -18.36
N GLN A 455 2.08 13.67 -17.60
CA GLN A 455 3.53 13.90 -17.55
C GLN A 455 4.31 12.68 -17.06
N VAL A 456 3.78 11.98 -16.04
CA VAL A 456 4.34 10.70 -15.57
C VAL A 456 4.27 9.65 -16.66
N ALA A 457 3.15 9.52 -17.37
CA ALA A 457 3.04 8.62 -18.51
C ALA A 457 4.06 8.95 -19.61
N GLU A 458 4.29 10.23 -19.93
CA GLU A 458 5.30 10.64 -20.92
C GLU A 458 6.72 10.25 -20.48
N ALA A 459 7.06 10.48 -19.21
CA ALA A 459 8.36 10.10 -18.66
C ALA A 459 8.59 8.58 -18.68
N LEU A 460 7.52 7.79 -18.64
CA LEU A 460 7.56 6.32 -18.73
C LEU A 460 7.45 5.78 -20.16
N GLY A 461 7.12 6.63 -21.14
CA GLY A 461 6.81 6.19 -22.50
C GLY A 461 5.49 5.42 -22.60
N VAL A 462 4.55 5.68 -21.69
CA VAL A 462 3.19 5.11 -21.68
C VAL A 462 2.26 6.04 -22.46
N ASP A 463 1.45 5.46 -23.34
CA ASP A 463 0.54 6.21 -24.22
C ASP A 463 -0.90 6.31 -23.70
N GLU A 464 -1.20 5.64 -22.59
CA GLU A 464 -2.55 5.56 -22.03
C GLU A 464 -2.57 5.81 -20.51
N VAL A 465 -3.45 6.71 -20.08
CA VAL A 465 -3.75 6.95 -18.67
C VAL A 465 -5.22 6.65 -18.39
N LEU A 466 -5.49 5.92 -17.32
CA LEU A 466 -6.81 5.55 -16.84
C LEU A 466 -7.10 6.33 -15.55
N CYS A 467 -8.10 7.20 -15.58
CA CYS A 467 -8.56 8.00 -14.43
C CYS A 467 -9.88 7.43 -13.90
N PRO A 468 -9.84 6.49 -12.93
CA PRO A 468 -11.02 5.76 -12.46
C PRO A 468 -12.05 6.70 -11.82
N ARG A 469 -13.34 6.34 -11.83
CA ARG A 469 -14.44 7.16 -11.29
C ARG A 469 -14.16 7.63 -9.86
N HIS A 470 -13.76 6.71 -8.98
CA HIS A 470 -13.39 6.97 -7.58
C HIS A 470 -11.95 7.47 -7.49
N GLY A 471 -11.62 8.55 -8.19
CA GLY A 471 -10.25 9.00 -8.41
C GLY A 471 -9.45 9.19 -7.13
N SER A 472 -9.88 10.09 -6.24
CA SER A 472 -9.13 10.39 -5.00
C SER A 472 -9.43 9.48 -3.82
N VAL A 473 -10.39 8.57 -3.98
CA VAL A 473 -10.82 7.61 -2.94
C VAL A 473 -10.72 6.15 -3.43
N LEU A 474 -9.88 5.88 -4.42
CA LEU A 474 -9.76 4.56 -5.04
C LEU A 474 -9.30 3.49 -4.04
N SER A 475 -8.45 3.86 -3.08
CA SER A 475 -8.00 2.94 -2.03
C SER A 475 -9.15 2.48 -1.15
N ALA A 476 -10.02 3.39 -0.71
CA ALA A 476 -11.26 3.05 -0.01
C ALA A 476 -12.17 2.17 -0.87
N TRP A 477 -12.35 2.51 -2.15
CA TRP A 477 -13.14 1.69 -3.08
C TRP A 477 -12.55 0.28 -3.25
N GLY A 478 -11.24 0.16 -3.44
CA GLY A 478 -10.54 -1.11 -3.58
C GLY A 478 -10.63 -1.98 -2.31
N ILE A 479 -10.60 -1.37 -1.12
CA ILE A 479 -10.93 -2.05 0.15
C ILE A 479 -12.37 -2.58 0.12
N GLY A 480 -13.30 -1.79 -0.41
CA GLY A 480 -14.68 -2.20 -0.66
C GLY A 480 -14.82 -3.43 -1.55
N GLN A 481 -13.99 -3.53 -2.58
CA GLN A 481 -13.98 -4.65 -3.54
C GLN A 481 -13.18 -5.87 -3.08
N ALA A 482 -12.45 -5.76 -1.97
CA ALA A 482 -11.62 -6.84 -1.47
C ALA A 482 -12.44 -8.02 -0.90
N ARG A 483 -11.82 -9.19 -0.94
CA ARG A 483 -12.36 -10.49 -0.52
C ARG A 483 -11.77 -10.89 0.82
N VAL A 484 -12.47 -11.73 1.58
CA VAL A 484 -11.90 -12.31 2.80
C VAL A 484 -10.89 -13.39 2.40
N THR A 485 -9.71 -13.35 3.01
CA THR A 485 -8.62 -14.25 2.67
C THR A 485 -8.04 -14.94 3.90
N ALA A 486 -7.56 -16.16 3.73
CA ALA A 486 -6.70 -16.83 4.69
C ALA A 486 -5.54 -17.48 3.94
N LEU A 487 -4.31 -17.09 4.28
CA LEU A 487 -3.09 -17.65 3.72
C LEU A 487 -2.37 -18.47 4.79
N ARG A 488 -1.94 -19.68 4.42
CA ARG A 488 -1.14 -20.58 5.26
C ARG A 488 0.05 -21.11 4.47
N GLN A 489 1.15 -21.34 5.16
CA GLN A 489 2.42 -21.76 4.58
C GLN A 489 3.14 -22.74 5.50
N ALA A 490 3.90 -23.65 4.90
CA ALA A 490 4.79 -24.57 5.63
C ALA A 490 6.08 -24.82 4.83
N GLY A 491 7.21 -24.91 5.54
CA GLY A 491 8.49 -25.30 4.94
C GLY A 491 8.55 -26.79 4.61
N LEU A 492 9.31 -27.17 3.58
CA LEU A 492 9.49 -28.57 3.18
C LEU A 492 10.97 -28.95 2.94
N ASP A 493 11.71 -28.10 2.24
CA ASP A 493 13.11 -28.31 1.82
C ASP A 493 13.35 -29.72 1.22
N ALA A 494 12.78 -29.96 0.03
CA ALA A 494 12.89 -31.22 -0.69
C ALA A 494 13.27 -31.00 -2.16
N ASP A 495 13.95 -31.96 -2.78
CA ASP A 495 14.26 -31.91 -4.21
C ASP A 495 12.98 -31.88 -5.07
N LEU A 496 13.01 -31.17 -6.19
CA LEU A 496 11.94 -31.17 -7.18
C LEU A 496 12.02 -32.45 -8.03
N ASP A 497 11.48 -33.53 -7.49
CA ASP A 497 11.31 -34.82 -8.15
C ASP A 497 9.92 -35.42 -7.85
N GLY A 498 9.72 -36.70 -8.18
CA GLY A 498 8.45 -37.39 -7.92
C GLY A 498 8.10 -37.50 -6.43
N ASP A 499 9.09 -37.79 -5.58
CA ASP A 499 8.90 -37.99 -4.14
C ASP A 499 8.71 -36.63 -3.43
N GLY A 500 9.49 -35.62 -3.83
CA GLY A 500 9.34 -34.25 -3.36
C GLY A 500 7.98 -33.66 -3.68
N LEU A 501 7.46 -33.87 -4.90
CA LEU A 501 6.10 -33.45 -5.27
C LEU A 501 5.02 -34.19 -4.47
N ALA A 502 5.19 -35.48 -4.20
CA ALA A 502 4.27 -36.24 -3.37
C ALA A 502 4.23 -35.72 -1.92
N ARG A 503 5.41 -35.42 -1.34
CA ARG A 503 5.52 -34.79 -0.02
C ARG A 503 4.91 -33.39 0.01
N ALA A 504 5.14 -32.59 -1.02
CA ALA A 504 4.56 -31.25 -1.15
C ALA A 504 3.03 -31.30 -1.24
N ALA A 505 2.49 -32.25 -2.01
CA ALA A 505 1.05 -32.46 -2.12
C ALA A 505 0.41 -32.85 -0.77
N ALA A 506 1.03 -33.79 -0.04
CA ALA A 506 0.56 -34.20 1.28
C ALA A 506 0.60 -33.05 2.30
N LEU A 507 1.66 -32.24 2.30
CA LEU A 507 1.76 -31.07 3.19
C LEU A 507 0.73 -30.00 2.82
N LEU A 508 0.46 -29.79 1.53
CA LEU A 508 -0.56 -28.86 1.04
C LEU A 508 -1.98 -29.22 1.50
N GLU A 509 -2.31 -30.49 1.70
CA GLU A 509 -3.62 -30.88 2.22
C GLU A 509 -3.87 -30.32 3.63
N GLY A 510 -2.87 -30.42 4.51
CA GLY A 510 -2.94 -29.84 5.86
C GLY A 510 -2.99 -28.31 5.84
N VAL A 511 -2.10 -27.69 5.06
CA VAL A 511 -2.02 -26.22 4.92
C VAL A 511 -3.33 -25.65 4.33
N GLU A 512 -3.95 -26.34 3.37
CA GLU A 512 -5.27 -25.97 2.84
C GLU A 512 -6.36 -26.10 3.89
N ALA A 513 -6.39 -27.19 4.66
CA ALA A 513 -7.39 -27.39 5.71
C ALA A 513 -7.32 -26.27 6.76
N GLU A 514 -6.12 -25.87 7.16
CA GLU A 514 -5.91 -24.72 8.05
C GLU A 514 -6.39 -23.39 7.43
N ALA A 515 -6.12 -23.17 6.15
CA ALA A 515 -6.58 -21.97 5.45
C ALA A 515 -8.11 -21.90 5.36
N ARG A 516 -8.78 -23.03 5.06
CA ARG A 516 -10.24 -23.13 5.04
C ARG A 516 -10.84 -22.92 6.43
N GLN A 517 -10.26 -23.53 7.47
CA GLN A 517 -10.72 -23.34 8.84
C GLN A 517 -10.60 -21.87 9.27
N ALA A 518 -9.48 -21.22 8.96
CA ALA A 518 -9.28 -19.81 9.26
C ALA A 518 -10.24 -18.88 8.51
N LEU A 519 -10.74 -19.30 7.34
CA LEU A 519 -11.78 -18.59 6.60
C LEU A 519 -13.16 -18.79 7.25
N ALA A 520 -13.46 -20.03 7.67
CA ALA A 520 -14.69 -20.37 8.38
C ALA A 520 -14.80 -19.67 9.74
N ASP A 521 -13.70 -19.55 10.50
CA ASP A 521 -13.63 -18.81 11.77
C ASP A 521 -13.97 -17.31 11.61
N GLN A 522 -13.88 -16.80 10.38
CA GLN A 522 -14.24 -15.44 10.02
C GLN A 522 -15.70 -15.30 9.52
N GLY A 523 -16.44 -16.41 9.52
CA GLY A 523 -17.86 -16.49 9.11
C GLY A 523 -18.08 -16.58 7.61
N ALA A 524 -17.03 -16.82 6.81
CA ALA A 524 -17.15 -16.95 5.36
C ALA A 524 -17.33 -18.42 4.94
N ASP A 525 -18.21 -18.66 3.97
CA ASP A 525 -18.47 -19.98 3.39
C ASP A 525 -17.31 -20.50 2.53
N ASP A 526 -17.42 -21.77 2.08
CA ASP A 526 -16.37 -22.48 1.34
C ASP A 526 -15.80 -21.64 0.18
N GLY A 527 -14.53 -21.26 0.33
CA GLY A 527 -13.82 -20.37 -0.59
C GLY A 527 -13.11 -21.12 -1.71
N GLN A 528 -12.72 -20.36 -2.74
CA GLN A 528 -11.77 -20.86 -3.73
C GLN A 528 -10.39 -20.96 -3.07
N VAL A 529 -9.70 -22.09 -3.25
CA VAL A 529 -8.33 -22.27 -2.75
C VAL A 529 -7.34 -22.32 -3.91
N THR A 530 -6.25 -21.56 -3.78
CA THR A 530 -5.09 -21.63 -4.66
C THR A 530 -3.94 -22.32 -3.91
N ARG A 531 -3.30 -23.29 -4.57
CA ARG A 531 -2.13 -24.02 -4.04
C ARG A 531 -0.86 -23.60 -4.79
N ILE A 532 0.19 -23.27 -4.07
CA ILE A 532 1.44 -22.73 -4.62
C ILE A 532 2.64 -23.51 -4.04
N LEU A 533 3.59 -23.84 -4.91
CA LEU A 533 4.93 -24.31 -4.56
C LEU A 533 5.92 -23.14 -4.68
N ARG A 534 6.80 -22.99 -3.70
CA ARG A 534 7.93 -22.04 -3.76
C ARG A 534 9.20 -22.79 -4.08
N LEU A 535 9.80 -22.48 -5.22
CA LEU A 535 10.95 -23.20 -5.77
C LEU A 535 12.18 -22.30 -5.83
N ARG A 536 13.35 -22.86 -5.60
CA ARG A 536 14.65 -22.18 -5.73
C ARG A 536 15.69 -23.16 -6.26
N TYR A 537 16.76 -22.67 -6.88
CA TYR A 537 17.93 -23.52 -7.08
C TYR A 537 18.61 -23.80 -5.74
N ASP A 538 19.21 -24.99 -5.60
CA ASP A 538 19.97 -25.33 -4.39
C ASP A 538 21.09 -24.30 -4.14
N GLY A 539 21.26 -23.84 -2.90
CA GLY A 539 22.18 -22.76 -2.55
C GLY A 539 21.80 -21.36 -3.04
N ALA A 540 20.65 -21.18 -3.72
CA ALA A 540 20.08 -19.86 -4.00
C ALA A 540 19.12 -19.42 -2.89
N ASP A 541 18.98 -18.10 -2.71
CA ASP A 541 18.08 -17.49 -1.74
C ASP A 541 16.71 -17.10 -2.30
N SER A 542 16.61 -16.86 -3.61
CA SER A 542 15.37 -16.39 -4.25
C SER A 542 14.41 -17.53 -4.55
N GLU A 543 13.20 -17.42 -3.99
CA GLU A 543 12.11 -18.37 -4.22
C GLU A 543 11.10 -17.84 -5.24
N LEU A 544 10.73 -18.67 -6.22
CA LEU A 544 9.74 -18.34 -7.25
C LEU A 544 8.49 -19.22 -7.11
N PRO A 545 7.28 -18.62 -7.18
CA PRO A 545 6.04 -19.37 -7.06
C PRO A 545 5.70 -20.12 -8.35
N THR A 546 5.22 -21.35 -8.21
CA THR A 546 4.66 -22.18 -9.28
C THR A 546 3.39 -22.89 -8.79
N ALA A 547 2.49 -23.24 -9.71
CA ALA A 547 1.35 -24.07 -9.37
C ALA A 547 1.79 -25.53 -9.16
N LEU A 548 1.11 -26.27 -8.28
CA LEU A 548 1.28 -27.72 -8.20
C LEU A 548 0.81 -28.36 -9.51
N GLY A 549 1.61 -29.26 -10.07
CA GLY A 549 1.30 -29.95 -11.32
C GLY A 549 2.32 -31.04 -11.65
N PRO A 550 2.29 -31.60 -12.88
CA PRO A 550 3.28 -32.56 -13.34
C PRO A 550 4.71 -31.97 -13.29
N LEU A 551 5.68 -32.80 -12.93
CA LEU A 551 7.09 -32.39 -12.73
C LEU A 551 7.65 -31.52 -13.87
N ALA A 552 7.42 -31.92 -15.13
CA ALA A 552 7.91 -31.20 -16.30
C ALA A 552 7.30 -29.79 -16.42
N GLU A 553 6.02 -29.63 -16.09
CA GLU A 553 5.32 -28.34 -16.15
C GLU A 553 5.78 -27.42 -15.02
N VAL A 554 5.92 -27.96 -13.81
CA VAL A 554 6.40 -27.24 -12.63
C VAL A 554 7.83 -26.72 -12.87
N LYS A 555 8.73 -27.60 -13.33
CA LYS A 555 10.11 -27.23 -13.69
C LYS A 555 10.15 -26.18 -14.80
N GLY A 556 9.39 -26.40 -15.89
CA GLY A 556 9.35 -25.46 -17.02
C GLY A 556 8.81 -24.08 -16.64
N ALA A 557 7.80 -24.02 -15.76
CA ALA A 557 7.26 -22.77 -15.23
C ALA A 557 8.28 -22.02 -14.38
N PHE A 558 9.01 -22.74 -13.51
CA PHE A 558 10.10 -22.18 -12.72
C PHE A 558 11.21 -21.60 -13.59
N GLU A 559 11.74 -22.38 -14.54
CA GLU A 559 12.82 -21.94 -15.43
C GLU A 559 12.40 -20.74 -16.29
N THR A 560 11.15 -20.70 -16.76
CA THR A 560 10.61 -19.56 -17.49
C THR A 560 10.54 -18.31 -16.61
N ALA A 561 10.08 -18.44 -15.37
CA ALA A 561 10.04 -17.34 -14.42
C ALA A 561 11.46 -16.86 -14.05
N HIS A 562 12.40 -17.79 -13.85
CA HIS A 562 13.79 -17.50 -13.51
C HIS A 562 14.50 -16.77 -14.66
N ARG A 563 14.35 -17.24 -15.91
CA ARG A 563 14.92 -16.57 -17.09
C ARG A 563 14.36 -15.17 -17.27
N ARG A 564 13.06 -14.96 -16.99
CA ARG A 564 12.45 -13.64 -17.08
C ARG A 564 13.02 -12.68 -16.02
N LEU A 565 13.15 -13.14 -14.78
CA LEU A 565 13.57 -12.29 -13.67
C LEU A 565 15.08 -12.02 -13.67
N PHE A 566 15.90 -13.05 -13.89
CA PHE A 566 17.36 -13.00 -13.76
C PHE A 566 18.11 -13.06 -15.09
N GLY A 567 17.42 -13.35 -16.20
CA GLY A 567 18.05 -13.45 -17.53
C GLY A 567 18.68 -14.81 -17.87
N PHE A 568 18.74 -15.76 -16.93
CA PHE A 568 19.38 -17.07 -17.13
C PHE A 568 18.60 -18.23 -16.48
N VAL A 569 19.06 -19.46 -16.70
CA VAL A 569 18.63 -20.69 -16.00
C VAL A 569 19.87 -21.52 -15.66
N GLU A 570 19.83 -22.31 -14.58
CA GLU A 570 20.92 -23.21 -14.17
C GLU A 570 20.47 -24.67 -14.38
N SER A 571 20.53 -25.15 -15.63
CA SER A 571 19.96 -26.45 -16.02
C SER A 571 20.51 -27.65 -15.25
N ASP A 572 21.74 -27.55 -14.76
CA ASP A 572 22.48 -28.63 -14.08
C ASP A 572 22.32 -28.59 -12.55
N ARG A 573 21.66 -27.56 -12.03
CA ARG A 573 21.51 -27.33 -10.59
C ARG A 573 20.18 -27.90 -10.11
N THR A 574 20.21 -28.58 -8.97
CA THR A 574 18.99 -29.13 -8.35
C THR A 574 18.03 -28.00 -8.01
N ILE A 575 16.75 -28.20 -8.32
CA ILE A 575 15.67 -27.30 -7.91
C ILE A 575 15.09 -27.87 -6.62
N ILE A 576 14.92 -27.01 -5.62
CA ILE A 576 14.40 -27.34 -4.30
C ILE A 576 13.00 -26.75 -4.14
N ILE A 577 12.06 -27.58 -3.67
CA ILE A 577 10.77 -27.18 -3.12
C ILE A 577 11.02 -26.66 -1.69
N ALA A 578 11.16 -25.33 -1.56
CA ALA A 578 11.48 -24.69 -0.29
C ALA A 578 10.29 -24.70 0.67
N SER A 579 9.11 -24.34 0.15
CA SER A 579 7.87 -24.26 0.93
C SER A 579 6.63 -24.48 0.07
N VAL A 580 5.51 -24.73 0.75
CA VAL A 580 4.18 -24.82 0.16
C VAL A 580 3.25 -23.77 0.78
N GLU A 581 2.30 -23.29 -0.01
CA GLU A 581 1.37 -22.23 0.36
C GLU A 581 -0.04 -22.58 -0.12
N ALA A 582 -1.04 -22.35 0.73
CA ALA A 582 -2.45 -22.37 0.36
C ALA A 582 -3.11 -21.04 0.72
N GLU A 583 -3.85 -20.48 -0.23
CA GLU A 583 -4.64 -19.27 -0.03
C GLU A 583 -6.11 -19.56 -0.31
N ALA A 584 -6.95 -19.43 0.72
CA ALA A 584 -8.39 -19.53 0.64
C ALA A 584 -9.02 -18.13 0.51
N VAL A 585 -9.95 -17.96 -0.42
CA VAL A 585 -10.59 -16.67 -0.71
C VAL A 585 -12.10 -16.81 -0.83
N ALA A 586 -12.85 -15.99 -0.10
CA ALA A 586 -14.32 -15.93 -0.15
C ALA A 586 -14.84 -14.48 -0.20
N LEU A 587 -16.11 -14.33 -0.57
CA LEU A 587 -16.80 -13.05 -0.38
C LEU A 587 -17.03 -12.83 1.13
N PRO A 588 -16.95 -11.58 1.63
CA PRO A 588 -17.28 -11.30 3.03
C PRO A 588 -18.77 -11.57 3.28
N PRO A 589 -19.13 -12.19 4.41
CA PRO A 589 -20.53 -12.38 4.76
C PRO A 589 -21.20 -11.04 5.08
N LEU A 590 -22.42 -10.87 4.58
CA LEU A 590 -23.20 -9.63 4.64
C LEU A 590 -24.31 -9.78 5.70
N HIS A 591 -24.49 -8.78 6.57
CA HIS A 591 -25.61 -8.80 7.54
C HIS A 591 -26.96 -8.62 6.83
N GLY A 592 -27.91 -9.53 7.08
CA GLY A 592 -29.26 -9.46 6.52
C GLY A 592 -29.56 -10.49 5.43
N GLU A 593 -28.56 -11.25 4.96
CA GLU A 593 -28.78 -12.40 4.07
C GLU A 593 -29.28 -13.62 4.86
N GLY A 594 -30.54 -13.58 5.30
CA GLY A 594 -31.27 -14.75 5.76
C GLY A 594 -31.95 -15.45 4.58
N GLN A 595 -31.58 -16.71 4.31
CA GLN A 595 -32.36 -17.71 3.57
C GLN A 595 -33.13 -17.21 2.32
N VAL A 596 -32.42 -16.83 1.26
CA VAL A 596 -32.95 -16.99 -0.10
C VAL A 596 -31.84 -17.63 -0.93
N GLY A 597 -32.00 -18.90 -1.26
CA GLY A 597 -31.03 -19.63 -2.06
C GLY A 597 -30.80 -18.94 -3.40
N LEU A 598 -29.61 -18.38 -3.59
CA LEU A 598 -29.14 -18.01 -4.92
C LEU A 598 -28.72 -19.31 -5.65
N PRO A 599 -29.06 -19.51 -6.93
CA PRO A 599 -28.73 -20.74 -7.62
C PRO A 599 -27.21 -20.93 -7.69
N ALA A 600 -26.76 -22.14 -7.38
CA ALA A 600 -25.39 -22.58 -7.61
C ALA A 600 -25.09 -22.48 -9.12
N GLY A 601 -24.27 -21.50 -9.51
CA GLY A 601 -23.83 -21.33 -10.89
C GLY A 601 -23.68 -19.88 -11.31
N VAL A 602 -22.76 -19.12 -10.68
CA VAL A 602 -22.24 -17.89 -11.28
C VAL A 602 -20.72 -17.91 -11.18
N GLY A 603 -20.09 -18.47 -12.21
CA GLY A 603 -18.67 -18.29 -12.44
C GLY A 603 -18.38 -16.81 -12.74
N ASN A 604 -17.30 -16.30 -12.16
CA ASN A 604 -16.47 -15.17 -12.59
C ASN A 604 -17.08 -14.23 -13.66
N THR A 605 -18.18 -13.55 -13.33
CA THR A 605 -18.66 -12.38 -14.05
C THR A 605 -18.65 -11.23 -13.08
N GLY A 606 -17.86 -10.20 -13.38
CA GLY A 606 -17.80 -8.99 -12.58
C GLY A 606 -19.21 -8.54 -12.24
N HIS A 607 -19.43 -8.17 -10.98
CA HIS A 607 -20.59 -7.40 -10.60
C HIS A 607 -20.54 -6.10 -11.41
N THR A 608 -21.20 -6.12 -12.57
CA THR A 608 -21.67 -4.91 -13.21
C THR A 608 -22.55 -4.26 -12.16
N SER A 609 -22.08 -3.16 -11.59
CA SER A 609 -22.92 -2.30 -10.78
C SER A 609 -24.27 -2.13 -11.50
N PRO A 610 -25.42 -2.25 -10.82
CA PRO A 610 -26.67 -1.87 -11.44
C PRO A 610 -26.50 -0.43 -11.98
N PRO A 611 -27.08 -0.10 -13.15
CA PRO A 611 -27.01 1.26 -13.66
C PRO A 611 -27.63 2.18 -12.61
N VAL A 612 -26.80 2.94 -11.91
CA VAL A 612 -27.26 3.97 -10.99
C VAL A 612 -28.08 4.94 -11.83
N ARG A 613 -29.38 5.01 -11.55
CA ARG A 613 -30.30 5.91 -12.25
C ARG A 613 -29.87 7.36 -11.98
N ARG A 614 -29.15 7.96 -12.92
CA ARG A 614 -29.08 9.42 -13.02
C ARG A 614 -30.30 9.91 -13.78
N SER A 615 -31.20 10.57 -13.05
CA SER A 615 -32.15 11.50 -13.62
C SER A 615 -31.42 12.81 -13.90
N ALA A 616 -30.94 13.00 -15.12
CA ALA A 616 -31.10 14.24 -15.89
C ALA A 616 -30.30 14.11 -17.19
N VAL A 617 -31.00 14.25 -18.32
CA VAL A 617 -30.40 14.61 -19.60
C VAL A 617 -29.84 16.02 -19.41
N HIS A 618 -28.52 16.17 -19.26
CA HIS A 618 -27.85 17.46 -19.39
C HIS A 618 -27.40 17.65 -20.85
N PRO A 619 -27.46 18.88 -21.39
CA PRO A 619 -26.98 19.19 -22.73
C PRO A 619 -25.46 18.90 -22.86
N PRO A 620 -24.94 18.77 -24.09
CA PRO A 620 -23.52 18.50 -24.30
C PRO A 620 -22.69 19.69 -23.82
N HIS A 621 -21.75 19.41 -22.91
CA HIS A 621 -20.72 20.32 -22.41
C HIS A 621 -21.25 21.62 -21.74
N GLU A 622 -21.62 21.54 -20.47
CA GLU A 622 -21.61 22.75 -19.64
C GLU A 622 -20.14 23.10 -19.35
N ARG A 623 -19.61 24.07 -20.13
CA ARG A 623 -18.32 24.70 -19.89
C ARG A 623 -18.45 25.55 -18.63
N GLU A 624 -17.70 25.17 -17.60
CA GLU A 624 -17.73 25.80 -16.27
C GLU A 624 -16.88 27.08 -16.21
N GLY A 625 -16.10 27.33 -17.26
CA GLY A 625 -15.25 28.50 -17.43
C GLY A 625 -13.95 28.14 -18.13
N ASP A 626 -12.96 29.01 -17.97
CA ASP A 626 -11.59 28.82 -18.47
C ASP A 626 -10.58 28.97 -17.33
N VAL A 627 -9.42 28.34 -17.51
CA VAL A 627 -8.23 28.51 -16.69
C VAL A 627 -7.03 28.80 -17.61
N ALA A 628 -6.12 29.67 -17.18
CA ALA A 628 -4.85 29.86 -17.88
C ALA A 628 -3.91 28.70 -17.51
N MET A 629 -3.70 27.77 -18.44
CA MET A 629 -2.82 26.63 -18.26
C MET A 629 -1.46 26.92 -18.88
N PHE A 630 -0.39 26.76 -18.10
CA PHE A 630 0.98 26.98 -18.56
C PHE A 630 1.67 25.65 -18.84
N ALA A 631 2.21 25.52 -20.05
CA ALA A 631 3.00 24.36 -20.45
C ALA A 631 4.02 24.76 -21.52
N HIS A 632 5.22 24.20 -21.43
CA HIS A 632 6.31 24.36 -22.39
C HIS A 632 6.73 25.82 -22.63
N GLY A 633 6.60 26.69 -21.61
CA GLY A 633 6.95 28.10 -21.70
C GLY A 633 5.83 29.01 -22.20
N GLU A 634 4.67 28.46 -22.56
CA GLU A 634 3.53 29.21 -23.08
C GLU A 634 2.29 29.03 -22.20
N ALA A 635 1.48 30.08 -22.10
CA ALA A 635 0.18 30.05 -21.46
C ALA A 635 -0.92 29.93 -22.51
N ALA A 636 -1.86 29.00 -22.31
CA ALA A 636 -3.05 28.84 -23.14
C ALA A 636 -4.32 28.96 -22.28
N SER A 637 -5.37 29.56 -22.82
CA SER A 637 -6.70 29.48 -22.22
C SER A 637 -7.25 28.08 -22.44
N ALA A 638 -7.52 27.36 -21.35
CA ALA A 638 -7.99 25.98 -21.36
C ALA A 638 -9.41 25.90 -20.77
N PRO A 639 -10.37 25.24 -21.44
CA PRO A 639 -11.72 25.08 -20.91
C PRO A 639 -11.72 24.19 -19.67
N ILE A 640 -12.58 24.54 -18.72
CA ILE A 640 -12.94 23.70 -17.57
C ILE A 640 -14.22 22.94 -17.90
N VAL A 641 -14.16 21.61 -17.79
CA VAL A 641 -15.26 20.72 -18.15
C VAL A 641 -15.57 19.79 -16.98
N ALA A 642 -16.82 19.75 -16.55
CA ALA A 642 -17.27 18.76 -15.57
C ALA A 642 -17.17 17.34 -16.17
N ALA A 643 -16.62 16.39 -15.40
CA ALA A 643 -16.46 15.00 -15.85
C ALA A 643 -17.78 14.35 -16.30
N ASP A 644 -18.90 14.73 -15.70
CA ASP A 644 -20.23 14.20 -16.03
C ASP A 644 -20.75 14.69 -17.39
N ALA A 645 -20.23 15.81 -17.89
CA ALA A 645 -20.53 16.37 -19.21
C ALA A 645 -19.48 15.99 -20.28
N LEU A 646 -18.45 15.24 -19.90
CA LEU A 646 -17.39 14.81 -20.81
C LEU A 646 -17.88 13.66 -21.69
N THR A 647 -17.62 13.76 -22.99
CA THR A 647 -17.70 12.64 -23.93
C THR A 647 -16.32 12.37 -24.52
N VAL A 648 -15.82 13.32 -25.32
CA VAL A 648 -14.46 13.37 -25.85
C VAL A 648 -13.97 14.82 -25.76
N LEU A 649 -12.71 15.02 -25.39
CA LEU A 649 -12.09 16.34 -25.29
C LEU A 649 -10.60 16.25 -25.64
N ASP A 650 -10.12 17.14 -26.50
CA ASP A 650 -8.69 17.30 -26.79
C ASP A 650 -8.10 18.38 -25.87
N GLY A 651 -6.85 18.19 -25.43
CA GLY A 651 -6.13 19.16 -24.62
C GLY A 651 -5.70 20.41 -25.41
N PRO A 652 -5.45 21.54 -24.72
CA PRO A 652 -5.35 21.67 -23.29
C PRO A 652 -6.72 21.87 -22.63
N ALA A 653 -7.00 21.19 -21.52
CA ALA A 653 -8.24 21.33 -20.76
C ALA A 653 -8.07 20.92 -19.28
N LEU A 654 -8.98 21.38 -18.43
CA LEU A 654 -9.09 20.94 -17.04
C LEU A 654 -10.41 20.20 -16.83
N ILE A 655 -10.34 18.92 -16.50
CA ILE A 655 -11.53 18.11 -16.22
C ILE A 655 -11.72 18.06 -14.71
N VAL A 656 -12.90 18.48 -14.23
CA VAL A 656 -13.17 18.59 -12.79
C VAL A 656 -14.15 17.52 -12.32
N ARG A 657 -13.86 16.97 -11.14
CA ARG A 657 -14.75 16.13 -10.34
C ARG A 657 -14.81 16.69 -8.91
N PRO A 658 -15.84 16.33 -8.12
CA PRO A 658 -15.91 16.74 -6.71
C PRO A 658 -14.69 16.31 -5.88
N ASP A 659 -14.02 15.24 -6.29
CA ASP A 659 -12.97 14.56 -5.53
C ASP A 659 -11.55 14.78 -6.11
N THR A 660 -11.42 15.21 -7.37
CA THR A 660 -10.12 15.41 -8.05
C THR A 660 -10.24 16.33 -9.27
N GLN A 661 -9.10 16.84 -9.75
CA GLN A 661 -9.00 17.61 -11.00
C GLN A 661 -7.94 16.98 -11.90
N ILE A 662 -8.28 16.79 -13.18
CA ILE A 662 -7.44 16.11 -14.17
C ILE A 662 -6.98 17.12 -15.21
N ALA A 663 -5.68 17.40 -15.22
CA ALA A 663 -5.06 18.27 -16.21
C ALA A 663 -4.83 17.47 -17.50
N LEU A 664 -5.47 17.90 -18.59
CA LEU A 664 -5.30 17.34 -19.93
C LEU A 664 -4.37 18.25 -20.72
N PRO A 665 -3.08 17.93 -20.89
CA PRO A 665 -2.16 18.78 -21.62
C PRO A 665 -2.38 18.69 -23.14
N LEU A 666 -1.77 19.62 -23.88
CA LEU A 666 -1.71 19.59 -25.34
C LEU A 666 -1.20 18.23 -25.85
N GLY A 667 -1.82 17.71 -26.92
CA GLY A 667 -1.44 16.42 -27.52
C GLY A 667 -2.05 15.20 -26.83
N TRP A 668 -2.90 15.38 -25.82
CA TRP A 668 -3.68 14.32 -25.18
C TRP A 668 -5.17 14.46 -25.45
N ARG A 669 -5.86 13.31 -25.52
CA ARG A 669 -7.31 13.22 -25.69
C ARG A 669 -7.94 12.47 -24.53
N ALA A 670 -8.94 13.07 -23.89
CA ALA A 670 -9.78 12.42 -22.90
C ALA A 670 -11.03 11.82 -23.53
N THR A 671 -11.46 10.65 -23.06
CA THR A 671 -12.71 10.00 -23.46
C THR A 671 -13.39 9.39 -22.24
N ALA A 672 -14.64 9.79 -21.98
CA ALA A 672 -15.44 9.22 -20.91
C ALA A 672 -15.95 7.81 -21.27
N GLN A 673 -16.01 6.93 -20.29
CA GLN A 673 -16.57 5.58 -20.40
C GLN A 673 -17.88 5.49 -19.60
N ALA A 674 -18.69 4.46 -19.87
CA ALA A 674 -20.02 4.30 -19.28
C ALA A 674 -20.01 4.10 -17.74
N ASP A 675 -18.91 3.61 -17.19
CA ASP A 675 -18.70 3.38 -15.75
C ASP A 675 -18.12 4.61 -15.02
N GLY A 676 -17.94 5.73 -15.73
CA GLY A 676 -17.33 6.96 -15.21
C GLY A 676 -15.81 6.98 -15.26
N LEU A 677 -15.15 5.94 -15.77
CA LEU A 677 -13.72 5.98 -16.10
C LEU A 677 -13.46 7.03 -17.18
N ILE A 678 -12.40 7.82 -17.02
CA ILE A 678 -11.91 8.69 -18.08
C ILE A 678 -10.61 8.10 -18.60
N ARG A 679 -10.58 7.79 -19.90
CA ARG A 679 -9.39 7.28 -20.59
C ARG A 679 -8.69 8.43 -21.30
N LEU A 680 -7.42 8.65 -20.99
CA LEU A 680 -6.56 9.62 -21.67
C LEU A 680 -5.65 8.87 -22.61
N THR A 681 -5.58 9.29 -23.87
CA THR A 681 -4.72 8.70 -24.88
C THR A 681 -3.86 9.78 -25.51
N ARG A 682 -2.60 9.44 -25.80
CA ARG A 682 -1.71 10.32 -26.53
C ARG A 682 -2.19 10.42 -27.99
N ALA A 683 -2.52 11.64 -28.43
CA ALA A 683 -3.01 11.94 -29.77
C ALA A 683 -1.92 12.53 -30.70
N GLY A 684 -0.76 12.91 -30.16
CA GLY A 684 0.39 13.46 -30.92
C GLY A 684 1.74 12.91 -30.46
N GLY A 685 2.77 13.02 -31.31
CA GLY A 685 4.13 12.59 -30.98
C GLY A 685 4.71 13.35 -29.77
N ALA A 686 5.57 12.70 -28.98
CA ALA A 686 6.23 13.34 -27.85
C ALA A 686 7.01 14.58 -28.30
N GLN A 687 6.68 15.75 -27.77
CA GLN A 687 7.51 16.94 -27.96
C GLN A 687 8.74 16.81 -27.05
N VAL A 688 9.84 16.34 -27.63
CA VAL A 688 11.14 16.35 -26.94
C VAL A 688 11.65 17.79 -26.95
N ARG A 689 11.60 18.47 -25.80
CA ARG A 689 12.22 19.79 -25.65
C ARG A 689 13.74 19.62 -25.76
N ALA A 690 14.37 20.38 -26.65
CA ALA A 690 15.82 20.46 -26.70
C ALA A 690 16.32 21.11 -25.42
N ILE A 691 17.18 20.41 -24.66
CA ILE A 691 17.88 20.99 -23.51
C ILE A 691 18.93 21.94 -24.08
N ALA A 692 18.85 23.23 -23.73
CA ALA A 692 19.91 24.18 -24.06
C ALA A 692 21.15 23.85 -23.20
N LEU A 693 22.23 23.41 -23.85
CA LEU A 693 23.47 22.96 -23.20
C LEU A 693 24.45 24.10 -22.89
N ASP A 694 24.04 25.36 -23.09
CA ASP A 694 24.93 26.51 -23.05
C ASP A 694 25.21 27.00 -21.62
N ARG A 695 24.38 26.66 -20.62
CA ARG A 695 24.59 26.94 -19.19
C ARG A 695 24.09 25.83 -18.28
N PRO A 696 24.71 25.62 -17.09
CA PRO A 696 24.17 24.71 -16.08
C PRO A 696 22.87 25.27 -15.51
N ASP A 697 21.74 24.71 -15.94
CA ASP A 697 20.41 24.94 -15.38
C ASP A 697 20.19 24.05 -14.14
N PRO A 698 19.86 24.62 -12.96
CA PRO A 698 19.62 23.86 -11.73
C PRO A 698 18.60 22.72 -11.85
N ILE A 699 17.60 22.87 -12.72
CA ILE A 699 16.58 21.85 -12.97
C ILE A 699 17.17 20.70 -13.80
N THR A 700 17.81 21.01 -14.92
CA THR A 700 18.47 20.04 -15.80
C THR A 700 19.54 19.23 -15.05
N LEU A 701 20.31 19.86 -14.16
CA LEU A 701 21.31 19.17 -13.33
C LEU A 701 20.69 18.12 -12.41
N GLU A 702 19.58 18.44 -11.75
CA GLU A 702 18.90 17.46 -10.88
C GLU A 702 18.25 16.33 -11.70
N LEU A 703 17.62 16.64 -12.83
CA LEU A 703 17.06 15.62 -13.73
C LEU A 703 18.14 14.65 -14.23
N PHE A 704 19.31 15.16 -14.64
CA PHE A 704 20.44 14.33 -15.06
C PHE A 704 20.93 13.44 -13.90
N ASN A 705 21.18 14.04 -12.73
CA ASN A 705 21.65 13.31 -11.54
C ASN A 705 20.70 12.16 -11.19
N ARG A 706 19.39 12.41 -11.21
CA ARG A 706 18.37 11.41 -10.93
C ARG A 706 18.40 10.27 -11.94
N ARG A 707 18.42 10.60 -13.25
CA ARG A 707 18.46 9.58 -14.31
C ARG A 707 19.73 8.73 -14.23
N PHE A 708 20.87 9.36 -13.98
CA PHE A 708 22.15 8.67 -13.86
C PHE A 708 22.17 7.71 -12.66
N MET A 709 21.75 8.19 -11.49
CA MET A 709 21.65 7.36 -10.28
C MET A 709 20.66 6.21 -10.46
N GLY A 710 19.51 6.45 -11.09
CA GLY A 710 18.53 5.41 -11.39
C GLY A 710 19.10 4.29 -12.28
N VAL A 711 19.95 4.63 -13.27
CA VAL A 711 20.66 3.62 -14.08
C VAL A 711 21.66 2.84 -13.23
N ALA A 712 22.45 3.52 -12.39
CA ALA A 712 23.44 2.89 -11.54
C ALA A 712 22.80 1.92 -10.51
N GLU A 713 21.70 2.34 -9.87
CA GLU A 713 20.92 1.51 -8.94
C GLU A 713 20.33 0.28 -9.65
N ALA A 714 19.71 0.47 -10.82
CA ALA A 714 19.14 -0.64 -11.60
C ALA A 714 20.20 -1.65 -12.06
N MET A 715 21.39 -1.17 -12.45
CA MET A 715 22.52 -2.06 -12.77
C MET A 715 23.00 -2.84 -11.54
N GLY A 716 23.02 -2.21 -10.37
CA GLY A 716 23.38 -2.87 -9.11
C GLY A 716 22.37 -3.92 -8.67
N ALA A 717 21.07 -3.72 -8.92
CA ALA A 717 20.02 -4.67 -8.57
C ALA A 717 20.00 -5.93 -9.46
N ALA A 718 20.54 -5.85 -10.68
CA ALA A 718 20.60 -6.97 -11.62
C ALA A 718 21.84 -7.86 -11.46
N LEU A 719 22.82 -7.44 -10.65
CA LEU A 719 24.06 -8.15 -10.33
C LEU A 719 23.93 -8.87 -8.98
#